data_AF-A0A5J9UUL2-F1
#
_entry.id   AF-A0A5J9UUL2-F1
#
_cell.length_a   1.000
_cell.length_b   1.000
_cell.length_c   1.000
_cell.angle_alpha   90.00
_cell.angle_beta   90.00
_cell.angle_gamma   90.00
#
_symmetry.space_group_name_H-M   'P 1'
#
loop_
_entity.id
_entity.type
_entity.pdbx_description
1 polymer ?
#
loop_
_entity_poly.entity_id
_entity_poly.type
_entity_poly.pdbx_seq_one_letter_code
_entity_poly.pdbx_strand_id
1 'polypeptide(L)'
;MGRVKSIPSTMEDNKFCVLVRVTAPLLYTERLRAGLDLVVVLDISDIMNLYDLERMKQGMMFVIDNLGPDDRLSVVRSLNNEVQRLMELSFMTDLNGKLIARHEVHMLQPGGNPNGTLAMEEAAEILRQRGPEERSNRVGRIMFLSDRDHAIEINKISHKFPTETFGLGTYHSHIALGSIAQKTRGLYSYVNRGLEKIMDALAHSLGGLMSVTAMDVQLNLQTLKGVTIEHIASGWHPMRIRFDKMSGTIQVADLYAGEQKNFIILLNVPEGEQNRFMTVNGSYRNPKISKEAPIQLDNIELTVTRRAEAVTTASNGMVCPDVSAELIRLRLMEHVGAILDGDDETMAYNRLQSLWKEVKGSEDWQSASQSAMLALDEDVANIRKGTPTFLRSWLTSHMLQRATTKESPTKSCAFRVKAMEEMIEKVDAVRKRLEAEYVRRKLVHFNGSFAFTNENLLGTSAKIMRRSTYMEVYKGTLKDGSLMVFKRLWEKFTKGNNEFEAEAALLGKIRHPNLLVPRACSLLPYGDKLLVFDYMRKGSLSTFLHARGRNTPVYWATRMIIAKGMARGLAYLHDDKRIIHGNLTANNVLLDEQGNPKIADIDLTLMMTADGSSNMLAAMGKEGYRAPELSKEEEEANAKTDVYSLGVIILELLTGKSPAYRINGLDLPQWVASIINEDSTSKVVDFDLELRRDPAGGTFVDDLTDTLKLALRCVHPSPNKRPEAREVLRQLEQISPGSDGGSRQSARIALESIALQIGIECTIPIWAESFDDMGRKLERFDGPLQLKVEDVVPEDIMGQSIYGKVYKVWLSDGSLVAVKVAREEISKDQMAFGAEAALLGKIRHPNLLALRAYLGPKGENLLFFDYMPNGSLSTFLHYARAPNTLVDWATRMTIAKGMAHGLAYLHDYMSIIHGYLTASNVLLDEQYNPKIADFSQSSLITADANSNVLSDAGALGYRAPELEKLEEANAKTDVYSMGVIFLQLLTGKSAANRANGMDLPQWVASIVEEWNSKVYPELMRDAAAGTVGDELTDTLKLALQCVDPSPSVRPEAREVLRQLEQISPLSDGGFRKSEEGHVPLPAEGDDRSAESGGDMGGKLVHFDEPLAFTADALLGATRVIMGKSTYGTVYKVTLEDGSLLALKLLRQKITKGDEMFEAEAAVLGKIRHPNLLALRAYNLELKPEGRKVLLFDYMPKGSLYAYLNGQMSPLCSVFCSVQHS
;
A
#
# COMPACT_ATOMS: atom_id res chain seq x y z
N MET A 1 40.81 -8.84 -26.52
CA MET A 1 41.90 -8.14 -25.82
C MET A 1 41.87 -6.68 -26.23
N GLY A 2 41.63 -5.75 -25.30
CA GLY A 2 41.84 -4.32 -25.57
C GLY A 2 43.33 -4.01 -25.44
N ARG A 3 43.99 -3.61 -26.54
CA ARG A 3 45.40 -3.20 -26.54
C ARG A 3 45.51 -1.84 -25.84
N VAL A 4 46.16 -1.79 -24.68
CA VAL A 4 46.77 -0.54 -24.19
C VAL A 4 47.94 -0.23 -25.15
N LYS A 5 47.96 0.98 -25.74
CA LYS A 5 48.87 1.30 -26.84
C LYS A 5 50.33 1.53 -26.42
N SER A 6 50.62 1.75 -25.13
CA SER A 6 52.00 1.90 -24.64
C SER A 6 52.11 1.93 -23.11
N ILE A 7 53.25 1.51 -22.56
CA ILE A 7 53.66 1.72 -21.16
C ILE A 7 54.76 2.80 -21.12
N PRO A 8 54.61 3.90 -20.34
CA PRO A 8 55.66 4.91 -20.16
C PRO A 8 56.88 4.36 -19.41
N SER A 9 58.10 4.78 -19.77
CA SER A 9 59.33 4.37 -19.09
C SER A 9 59.43 4.85 -17.64
N THR A 10 58.72 5.93 -17.28
CA THR A 10 58.84 6.66 -16.02
C THR A 10 57.83 6.28 -14.93
N MET A 11 56.95 5.30 -15.14
CA MET A 11 56.10 4.80 -14.04
C MET A 11 56.93 3.88 -13.13
N GLU A 12 57.06 4.26 -11.86
CA GLU A 12 57.77 3.50 -10.81
C GLU A 12 57.12 2.13 -10.51
N ASP A 13 55.88 1.90 -10.97
CA ASP A 13 55.11 0.70 -10.67
C ASP A 13 55.30 -0.39 -11.74
N ASN A 14 55.97 -1.48 -11.38
CA ASN A 14 56.16 -2.64 -12.26
C ASN A 14 54.88 -3.48 -12.42
N LYS A 15 53.76 -3.10 -11.77
CA LYS A 15 52.50 -3.87 -11.76
C LYS A 15 51.61 -3.53 -12.94
N PHE A 16 51.26 -4.54 -13.73
CA PHE A 16 50.47 -4.43 -14.95
C PHE A 16 49.24 -5.34 -14.93
N CYS A 17 48.05 -4.77 -15.07
CA CYS A 17 46.78 -5.49 -15.08
C CYS A 17 46.39 -5.95 -16.49
N VAL A 18 46.11 -7.25 -16.65
CA VAL A 18 45.67 -7.86 -17.91
C VAL A 18 44.28 -8.46 -17.74
N LEU A 19 43.34 -8.05 -18.59
CA LEU A 19 42.02 -8.68 -18.69
C LEU A 19 42.07 -9.86 -19.67
N VAL A 20 41.89 -11.08 -19.14
CA VAL A 20 41.68 -12.30 -19.91
C VAL A 20 40.18 -12.58 -19.98
N ARG A 21 39.64 -12.65 -21.19
CA ARG A 21 38.22 -12.89 -21.45
C ARG A 21 38.04 -14.20 -22.19
N VAL A 22 37.16 -15.05 -21.67
CA VAL A 22 36.73 -16.30 -22.32
C VAL A 22 35.27 -16.15 -22.74
N THR A 23 34.95 -16.56 -23.95
CA THR A 23 33.59 -16.42 -24.50
C THR A 23 33.21 -17.71 -25.21
N ALA A 24 32.05 -18.26 -24.85
CA ALA A 24 31.49 -19.43 -25.51
C ALA A 24 30.74 -19.04 -26.80
N PRO A 25 30.67 -19.94 -27.79
CA PRO A 25 29.91 -19.70 -29.02
C PRO A 25 28.43 -19.38 -28.74
N LEU A 26 27.85 -18.45 -29.52
CA LEU A 26 26.45 -18.00 -29.39
C LEU A 26 25.43 -19.04 -29.85
N LEU A 27 25.76 -19.82 -30.88
CA LEU A 27 24.85 -20.79 -31.49
C LEU A 27 25.00 -22.15 -30.82
N TYR A 28 23.94 -22.58 -30.13
CA TYR A 28 23.75 -23.98 -29.74
C TYR A 28 22.51 -24.50 -30.46
N THR A 29 22.57 -25.72 -30.99
CA THR A 29 21.39 -26.46 -31.44
C THR A 29 21.16 -27.61 -30.47
N GLU A 30 19.93 -28.10 -30.35
CA GLU A 30 19.63 -29.30 -29.54
C GLU A 30 20.52 -30.50 -29.92
N ARG A 31 20.97 -30.57 -31.18
CA ARG A 31 21.88 -31.63 -31.66
C ARG A 31 23.33 -31.46 -31.18
N LEU A 32 23.75 -30.24 -30.83
CA LEU A 32 25.12 -29.88 -30.48
C LEU A 32 25.36 -29.70 -28.97
N ARG A 33 24.30 -29.63 -28.15
CA ARG A 33 24.45 -29.54 -26.69
C ARG A 33 24.80 -30.89 -26.05
N ALA A 34 25.49 -30.85 -24.91
CA ALA A 34 25.69 -32.04 -24.09
C ALA A 34 24.39 -32.43 -23.38
N GLY A 35 24.18 -33.74 -23.16
CA GLY A 35 23.06 -34.23 -22.35
C GLY A 35 23.27 -33.88 -20.88
N LEU A 36 22.19 -33.52 -20.18
CA LEU A 36 22.22 -33.16 -18.76
C LEU A 36 21.89 -34.40 -17.91
N ASP A 37 22.67 -34.62 -16.86
CA ASP A 37 22.36 -35.54 -15.76
C ASP A 37 22.13 -34.71 -14.50
N LEU A 38 20.86 -34.51 -14.18
CA LEU A 38 20.41 -33.67 -13.10
C LEU A 38 19.96 -34.52 -11.91
N VAL A 39 20.51 -34.25 -10.73
CA VAL A 39 20.00 -34.79 -9.46
C VAL A 39 19.39 -33.65 -8.66
N VAL A 40 18.10 -33.76 -8.35
CA VAL A 40 17.39 -32.77 -7.52
C VAL A 40 17.26 -33.31 -6.10
N VAL A 41 17.78 -32.55 -5.14
CA VAL A 41 17.65 -32.81 -3.72
C VAL A 41 16.56 -31.91 -3.16
N LEU A 42 15.51 -32.53 -2.60
CA LEU A 42 14.38 -31.84 -2.00
C LEU A 42 14.47 -31.94 -0.47
N ASP A 43 14.66 -30.81 0.20
CA ASP A 43 14.59 -30.70 1.65
C ASP A 43 13.14 -30.45 2.07
N ILE A 44 12.41 -31.54 2.31
CA ILE A 44 11.00 -31.50 2.70
C ILE A 44 10.89 -31.85 4.18
N SER A 45 10.10 -31.04 4.85
CA SER A 45 10.24 -30.72 6.25
C SER A 45 8.89 -30.92 6.94
N ASP A 46 8.84 -31.47 8.15
CA ASP A 46 7.58 -31.59 8.92
C ASP A 46 6.90 -30.24 9.20
N ILE A 47 7.68 -29.17 9.36
CA ILE A 47 7.19 -27.79 9.49
C ILE A 47 6.83 -27.12 8.16
N MET A 48 7.12 -27.75 7.00
CA MET A 48 6.74 -27.21 5.70
C MET A 48 5.22 -27.32 5.55
N ASN A 49 4.56 -26.17 5.41
CA ASN A 49 3.12 -26.16 5.20
C ASN A 49 2.75 -26.73 3.81
N LEU A 50 1.52 -27.24 3.69
CA LEU A 50 1.02 -27.85 2.44
C LEU A 50 1.05 -26.90 1.24
N TYR A 51 1.04 -25.58 1.47
CA TYR A 51 1.04 -24.58 0.43
C TYR A 51 2.43 -24.41 -0.20
N ASP A 52 3.49 -24.38 0.61
CA ASP A 52 4.87 -24.31 0.14
C ASP A 52 5.31 -25.64 -0.51
N LEU A 53 4.84 -26.77 0.02
CA LEU A 53 5.05 -28.08 -0.63
C LEU A 53 4.42 -28.13 -2.02
N GLU A 54 3.18 -27.68 -2.18
CA GLU A 54 2.51 -27.70 -3.48
C GLU A 54 3.23 -26.83 -4.51
N ARG A 55 3.78 -25.69 -4.09
CA ARG A 55 4.60 -24.83 -4.96
C ARG A 55 5.92 -25.48 -5.35
N MET A 56 6.56 -26.19 -4.41
CA MET A 56 7.75 -26.98 -4.71
C MET A 56 7.43 -28.07 -5.73
N LYS A 57 6.32 -28.80 -5.56
CA LYS A 57 5.83 -29.80 -6.54
C LYS A 57 5.64 -29.18 -7.91
N GLN A 58 4.98 -28.03 -8.00
CA GLN A 58 4.73 -27.33 -9.26
C GLN A 58 6.02 -26.83 -9.93
N GLY A 59 6.96 -26.28 -9.14
CA GLY A 59 8.30 -25.94 -9.65
C GLY A 59 9.04 -27.17 -10.19
N MET A 60 8.85 -28.32 -9.55
CA MET A 60 9.47 -29.57 -9.98
C MET A 60 8.79 -30.19 -11.21
N MET A 61 7.46 -30.05 -11.36
CA MET A 61 6.76 -30.36 -12.61
C MET A 61 7.33 -29.54 -13.77
N PHE A 62 7.58 -28.25 -13.55
CA PHE A 62 8.19 -27.39 -14.56
C PHE A 62 9.57 -27.90 -15.00
N VAL A 63 10.41 -28.35 -14.07
CA VAL A 63 11.70 -28.95 -14.41
C VAL A 63 11.51 -30.22 -15.26
N ILE A 64 10.62 -31.13 -14.84
CA ILE A 64 10.34 -32.38 -15.56
C ILE A 64 9.87 -32.11 -16.99
N ASP A 65 8.97 -31.15 -17.18
CA ASP A 65 8.38 -30.84 -18.47
C ASP A 65 9.40 -30.29 -19.47
N ASN A 66 10.38 -29.53 -18.99
CA ASN A 66 11.38 -28.86 -19.82
C ASN A 66 12.64 -29.69 -20.09
N LEU A 67 12.87 -30.79 -19.36
CA LEU A 67 13.95 -31.72 -19.70
C LEU A 67 13.65 -32.45 -21.01
N GLY A 68 14.68 -32.59 -21.85
CA GLY A 68 14.59 -33.27 -23.14
C GLY A 68 14.79 -34.79 -23.01
N PRO A 69 14.50 -35.55 -24.09
CA PRO A 69 14.66 -37.01 -24.08
C PRO A 69 16.12 -37.47 -23.89
N ASP A 70 17.08 -36.62 -24.27
CA ASP A 70 18.51 -36.85 -24.09
C ASP A 70 18.99 -36.53 -22.66
N ASP A 71 18.14 -35.96 -21.78
CA ASP A 71 18.47 -35.59 -20.39
C ASP A 71 18.01 -36.66 -19.39
N ARG A 72 18.69 -36.75 -18.25
CA ARG A 72 18.36 -37.67 -17.16
C ARG A 72 18.07 -36.92 -15.87
N LEU A 73 17.09 -37.40 -15.11
CA LEU A 73 16.69 -36.86 -13.81
C LEU A 73 16.73 -37.96 -12.75
N SER A 74 17.23 -37.62 -11.56
CA SER A 74 16.95 -38.33 -10.32
C SER A 74 16.46 -37.34 -9.27
N VAL A 75 15.55 -37.79 -8.40
CA VAL A 75 15.03 -36.98 -7.29
C VAL A 75 15.30 -37.70 -5.98
N VAL A 76 15.95 -36.99 -5.06
CA VAL A 76 16.37 -37.50 -3.75
C VAL A 76 15.79 -36.62 -2.66
N ARG A 77 15.36 -37.23 -1.56
CA ARG A 77 15.01 -36.54 -0.32
C ARG A 77 15.57 -37.29 0.88
N SER A 78 15.62 -36.65 2.04
CA SER A 78 15.90 -37.35 3.30
C SER A 78 14.70 -37.27 4.22
N LEU A 79 14.46 -38.35 4.97
CA LEU A 79 13.41 -38.46 5.97
C LEU A 79 13.99 -39.18 7.19
N ASN A 80 13.97 -38.55 8.37
CA ASN A 80 14.41 -39.17 9.64
C ASN A 80 15.83 -39.76 9.59
N ASN A 81 16.79 -39.01 9.02
CA ASN A 81 18.18 -39.47 8.78
C ASN A 81 18.34 -40.64 7.80
N GLU A 82 17.29 -41.06 7.11
CA GLU A 82 17.40 -41.97 5.98
C GLU A 82 17.30 -41.19 4.67
N VAL A 83 17.97 -41.67 3.62
CA VAL A 83 17.89 -41.07 2.29
C VAL A 83 16.97 -41.91 1.43
N GLN A 84 15.98 -41.25 0.82
CA GLN A 84 15.06 -41.86 -0.12
C GLN A 84 15.35 -41.34 -1.53
N ARG A 85 15.76 -42.26 -2.40
CA ARG A 85 15.83 -42.03 -3.85
C ARG A 85 14.45 -42.31 -4.43
N LEU A 86 13.71 -41.25 -4.78
CA LEU A 86 12.35 -41.37 -5.31
C LEU A 86 12.36 -41.98 -6.72
N MET A 87 13.40 -41.68 -7.49
CA MET A 87 13.61 -42.27 -8.80
C MET A 87 15.09 -42.42 -9.13
N GLU A 88 15.41 -43.50 -9.83
CA GLU A 88 16.74 -43.72 -10.41
C GLU A 88 17.05 -42.67 -11.48
N LEU A 89 18.34 -42.45 -11.74
CA LEU A 89 18.81 -41.52 -12.77
C LEU A 89 18.36 -42.01 -14.17
N SER A 90 17.23 -41.50 -14.63
CA SER A 90 16.48 -42.05 -15.77
C SER A 90 16.31 -41.03 -16.89
N PHE A 91 16.27 -41.47 -18.15
CA PHE A 91 16.04 -40.61 -19.31
C PHE A 91 14.63 -40.01 -19.32
N MET A 92 14.53 -38.70 -19.56
CA MET A 92 13.27 -37.93 -19.53
C MET A 92 12.48 -38.06 -20.85
N THR A 93 12.21 -39.29 -21.25
CA THR A 93 11.28 -39.60 -22.35
C THR A 93 9.82 -39.46 -21.89
N ASP A 94 8.94 -39.04 -22.79
CA ASP A 94 7.53 -38.76 -22.44
C ASP A 94 6.77 -40.01 -21.96
N LEU A 95 7.10 -41.19 -22.50
CA LEU A 95 6.43 -42.46 -22.22
C LEU A 95 6.85 -43.14 -20.90
N ASN A 96 8.00 -42.78 -20.32
CA ASN A 96 8.52 -43.50 -19.15
C ASN A 96 9.06 -42.55 -18.09
N GLY A 97 10.21 -41.92 -18.34
CA GLY A 97 10.91 -41.14 -17.31
C GLY A 97 10.11 -39.94 -16.79
N LYS A 98 9.47 -39.17 -17.69
CA LYS A 98 8.65 -38.03 -17.26
C LYS A 98 7.41 -38.48 -16.49
N LEU A 99 6.77 -39.58 -16.89
CA LEU A 99 5.57 -40.08 -16.21
C LEU A 99 5.88 -40.50 -14.78
N ILE A 100 6.97 -41.28 -14.58
CA ILE A 100 7.42 -41.72 -13.26
C ILE A 100 7.81 -40.50 -12.41
N ALA A 101 8.59 -39.58 -12.94
CA ALA A 101 9.00 -38.38 -12.21
C ALA A 101 7.78 -37.55 -11.75
N ARG A 102 6.76 -37.41 -12.60
CA ARG A 102 5.52 -36.71 -12.23
C ARG A 102 4.77 -37.41 -11.11
N HIS A 103 4.64 -38.73 -11.19
CA HIS A 103 4.01 -39.53 -10.14
C HIS A 103 4.71 -39.36 -8.79
N GLU A 104 6.03 -39.54 -8.75
CA GLU A 104 6.81 -39.46 -7.51
C GLU A 104 6.74 -38.08 -6.85
N VAL A 105 6.86 -37.01 -7.65
CA VAL A 105 6.74 -35.64 -7.13
C VAL A 105 5.32 -35.36 -6.66
N HIS A 106 4.28 -35.85 -7.36
CA HIS A 106 2.89 -35.66 -6.94
C HIS A 106 2.60 -36.34 -5.59
N MET A 107 3.21 -37.50 -5.34
CA MET A 107 3.05 -38.28 -4.11
C MET A 107 3.84 -37.74 -2.90
N LEU A 108 4.66 -36.70 -3.06
CA LEU A 108 5.39 -36.10 -1.94
C LEU A 108 4.45 -35.60 -0.83
N GLN A 109 4.82 -35.86 0.42
CA GLN A 109 4.12 -35.40 1.61
C GLN A 109 5.11 -34.70 2.56
N PRO A 110 4.66 -33.72 3.37
CA PRO A 110 5.48 -33.19 4.46
C PRO A 110 5.73 -34.28 5.50
N GLY A 111 6.90 -34.28 6.12
CA GLY A 111 7.17 -35.19 7.23
C GLY A 111 8.65 -35.36 7.53
N GLY A 112 8.91 -35.75 8.78
CA GLY A 112 10.22 -36.11 9.31
C GLY A 112 11.21 -34.96 9.48
N ASN A 113 12.39 -35.30 9.97
CA ASN A 113 13.52 -34.38 10.08
C ASN A 113 14.51 -34.66 8.94
N PRO A 114 14.45 -33.92 7.82
CA PRO A 114 15.34 -34.12 6.68
C PRO A 114 16.79 -33.82 7.06
N ASN A 115 17.71 -34.64 6.55
CA ASN A 115 19.14 -34.41 6.66
C ASN A 115 19.72 -34.03 5.29
N GLY A 116 19.84 -32.72 5.06
CA GLY A 116 20.39 -32.19 3.82
C GLY A 116 21.81 -32.66 3.52
N THR A 117 22.64 -32.92 4.54
CA THR A 117 24.01 -33.45 4.34
C THR A 117 23.98 -34.83 3.71
N LEU A 118 23.20 -35.76 4.27
CA LEU A 118 23.09 -37.14 3.77
C LEU A 118 22.48 -37.17 2.36
N ALA A 119 21.41 -36.40 2.13
CA ALA A 119 20.78 -36.35 0.81
C ALA A 119 21.73 -35.79 -0.27
N MET A 120 22.57 -34.82 0.09
CA MET A 120 23.58 -34.26 -0.81
C MET A 120 24.74 -35.23 -1.09
N GLU A 121 25.15 -36.03 -0.11
CA GLU A 121 26.14 -37.09 -0.30
C GLU A 121 25.64 -38.17 -1.28
N GLU A 122 24.38 -38.59 -1.11
CA GLU A 122 23.72 -39.54 -2.01
C GLU A 122 23.60 -38.98 -3.43
N ALA A 123 23.21 -37.70 -3.56
CA ALA A 123 23.14 -37.05 -4.87
C ALA A 123 24.49 -37.03 -5.59
N ALA A 124 25.57 -36.79 -4.86
CA ALA A 124 26.92 -36.89 -5.41
C ALA A 124 27.28 -38.33 -5.78
N GLU A 125 26.83 -39.33 -5.02
CA GLU A 125 27.09 -40.74 -5.29
C GLU A 125 26.39 -41.22 -6.57
N ILE A 126 25.14 -40.84 -6.78
CA ILE A 126 24.40 -41.09 -8.03
C ILE A 126 25.21 -40.61 -9.24
N LEU A 127 25.80 -39.41 -9.16
CA LEU A 127 26.62 -38.87 -10.25
C LEU A 127 28.01 -39.53 -10.37
N ARG A 128 28.54 -40.15 -9.32
CA ARG A 128 29.82 -40.92 -9.36
C ARG A 128 29.67 -42.27 -10.03
N GLN A 129 28.50 -42.90 -9.87
CA GLN A 129 28.20 -44.22 -10.44
C GLN A 129 28.12 -44.22 -11.98
N ARG A 130 28.08 -43.03 -12.60
CA ARG A 130 28.14 -42.87 -14.06
C ARG A 130 29.43 -43.45 -14.65
N GLY A 131 29.33 -44.07 -15.81
CA GLY A 131 30.47 -44.64 -16.53
C GLY A 131 31.56 -43.61 -16.86
N PRO A 132 32.82 -44.00 -17.09
CA PRO A 132 33.90 -43.07 -17.46
C PRO A 132 33.59 -42.20 -18.69
N GLU A 133 32.96 -42.79 -19.70
CA GLU A 133 32.51 -42.07 -20.91
C GLU A 133 31.36 -41.10 -20.60
N GLU A 134 30.38 -41.52 -19.82
CA GLU A 134 29.25 -40.66 -19.44
C GLU A 134 29.71 -39.44 -18.63
N ARG A 135 30.66 -39.63 -17.70
CA ARG A 135 31.26 -38.55 -16.92
C ARG A 135 32.00 -37.53 -17.77
N SER A 136 32.54 -37.96 -18.90
CA SER A 136 33.29 -37.10 -19.83
C SER A 136 32.39 -36.43 -20.87
N ASN A 137 31.25 -37.03 -21.19
CA ASN A 137 30.38 -36.64 -22.31
C ASN A 137 29.05 -35.98 -21.90
N ARG A 138 28.71 -35.97 -20.60
CA ARG A 138 27.42 -35.45 -20.09
C ARG A 138 27.64 -34.51 -18.92
N VAL A 139 26.84 -33.46 -18.88
CA VAL A 139 26.91 -32.44 -17.83
C VAL A 139 26.28 -33.02 -16.55
N GLY A 140 27.05 -33.16 -15.48
CA GLY A 140 26.52 -33.59 -14.18
C GLY A 140 26.24 -32.39 -13.26
N ARG A 141 25.03 -32.29 -12.70
CA ARG A 141 24.62 -31.20 -11.81
C ARG A 141 23.73 -31.65 -10.67
N ILE A 142 23.84 -30.93 -9.56
CA ILE A 142 22.95 -31.09 -8.41
C ILE A 142 22.15 -29.78 -8.24
N MET A 143 20.84 -29.90 -8.05
CA MET A 143 19.99 -28.80 -7.58
C MET A 143 19.52 -29.12 -6.16
N PHE A 144 19.64 -28.19 -5.24
CA PHE A 144 19.22 -28.37 -3.86
C PHE A 144 18.20 -27.31 -3.46
N LEU A 145 16.97 -27.73 -3.19
CA LEU A 145 15.87 -26.85 -2.78
C LEU A 145 15.62 -27.02 -1.28
N SER A 146 15.70 -25.93 -0.52
CA SER A 146 15.51 -25.98 0.94
C SER A 146 14.82 -24.73 1.49
N ASP A 147 13.91 -24.94 2.44
CA ASP A 147 13.18 -23.90 3.18
C ASP A 147 13.64 -23.74 4.65
N ARG A 148 14.65 -24.50 5.10
CA ARG A 148 15.06 -24.62 6.51
C ARG A 148 16.32 -23.84 6.91
N ASP A 149 16.40 -23.50 8.19
CA ASP A 149 17.59 -22.95 8.86
C ASP A 149 18.25 -23.96 9.81
N HIS A 150 18.80 -25.05 9.27
CA HIS A 150 19.54 -26.04 10.07
C HIS A 150 21.00 -26.16 9.61
N ALA A 151 21.85 -26.60 10.55
CA ALA A 151 23.26 -26.80 10.30
C ALA A 151 23.48 -27.96 9.31
N ILE A 152 23.91 -27.61 8.10
CA ILE A 152 24.42 -28.58 7.13
C ILE A 152 25.93 -28.72 7.37
N GLU A 153 26.43 -29.95 7.45
CA GLU A 153 27.86 -30.20 7.63
C GLU A 153 28.61 -29.97 6.32
N ILE A 154 28.92 -28.70 6.03
CA ILE A 154 29.55 -28.27 4.77
C ILE A 154 30.81 -29.09 4.45
N ASN A 155 31.57 -29.51 5.46
CA ASN A 155 32.80 -30.30 5.30
C ASN A 155 32.58 -31.67 4.65
N LYS A 156 31.43 -32.30 4.88
CA LYS A 156 31.05 -33.60 4.31
C LYS A 156 30.59 -33.51 2.85
N ILE A 157 30.10 -32.35 2.41
CA ILE A 157 29.61 -32.15 1.04
C ILE A 157 30.75 -32.27 0.01
N SER A 158 30.50 -33.02 -1.06
CA SER A 158 31.46 -33.23 -2.14
C SER A 158 31.60 -31.99 -3.03
N HIS A 159 32.83 -31.53 -3.27
CA HIS A 159 33.14 -30.41 -4.16
C HIS A 159 33.25 -30.82 -5.66
N LYS A 160 33.03 -32.10 -5.99
CA LYS A 160 33.25 -32.63 -7.35
C LYS A 160 32.17 -32.22 -8.34
N PHE A 161 30.94 -32.02 -7.89
CA PHE A 161 29.82 -31.68 -8.74
C PHE A 161 29.27 -30.31 -8.34
N PRO A 162 29.12 -29.37 -9.28
CA PRO A 162 28.49 -28.08 -8.99
C PRO A 162 27.06 -28.24 -8.48
N THR A 163 26.75 -27.56 -7.37
CA THR A 163 25.42 -27.58 -6.74
C THR A 163 24.78 -26.20 -6.81
N GLU A 164 23.66 -26.10 -7.51
CA GLU A 164 22.80 -24.93 -7.52
C GLU A 164 21.83 -25.00 -6.33
N THR A 165 21.97 -24.09 -5.38
CA THR A 165 21.16 -24.05 -4.15
C THR A 165 20.04 -23.01 -4.26
N PHE A 166 18.84 -23.39 -3.86
CA PHE A 166 17.64 -22.54 -3.89
C PHE A 166 17.07 -22.44 -2.47
N GLY A 167 17.14 -21.24 -1.90
CA GLY A 167 16.53 -20.93 -0.61
C GLY A 167 15.08 -20.48 -0.79
N LEU A 168 14.13 -21.25 -0.26
CA LEU A 168 12.70 -21.00 -0.38
C LEU A 168 12.16 -20.21 0.82
N GLY A 169 11.64 -19.00 0.55
CA GLY A 169 11.03 -18.16 1.58
C GLY A 169 12.05 -17.45 2.49
N THR A 170 11.62 -16.86 3.61
CA THR A 170 12.48 -15.99 4.43
C THR A 170 13.22 -16.69 5.56
N TYR A 171 13.00 -17.99 5.74
CA TYR A 171 13.47 -18.75 6.91
C TYR A 171 14.55 -19.78 6.56
N HIS A 172 15.09 -19.80 5.34
CA HIS A 172 16.18 -20.71 5.00
C HIS A 172 17.55 -20.16 5.45
N SER A 173 18.50 -21.05 5.69
CA SER A 173 19.88 -20.67 6.02
C SER A 173 20.63 -20.18 4.77
N HIS A 174 20.64 -18.88 4.53
CA HIS A 174 21.43 -18.32 3.43
C HIS A 174 22.94 -18.57 3.60
N ILE A 175 23.45 -18.62 4.84
CA ILE A 175 24.86 -18.91 5.15
C ILE A 175 25.21 -20.33 4.71
N ALA A 176 24.43 -21.33 5.12
CA ALA A 176 24.70 -22.72 4.77
C ALA A 176 24.58 -22.94 3.25
N LEU A 177 23.47 -22.51 2.63
CA LEU A 177 23.23 -22.70 1.19
C LEU A 177 24.26 -21.97 0.32
N GLY A 178 24.69 -20.76 0.72
CA GLY A 178 25.74 -20.03 0.03
C GLY A 178 27.12 -20.67 0.19
N SER A 179 27.42 -21.24 1.36
CA SER A 179 28.67 -21.98 1.60
C SER A 179 28.74 -23.27 0.78
N ILE A 180 27.61 -23.97 0.60
CA ILE A 180 27.50 -25.12 -0.30
C ILE A 180 27.77 -24.70 -1.74
N ALA A 181 27.12 -23.64 -2.21
CA ALA A 181 27.32 -23.09 -3.55
C ALA A 181 28.80 -22.73 -3.78
N GLN A 182 29.43 -22.03 -2.84
CA GLN A 182 30.86 -21.69 -2.90
C GLN A 182 31.76 -22.94 -2.95
N LYS A 183 31.55 -23.90 -2.04
CA LYS A 183 32.38 -25.12 -1.96
C LYS A 183 32.28 -25.98 -3.22
N THR A 184 31.09 -26.06 -3.81
CA THR A 184 30.79 -26.89 -4.98
C THR A 184 30.99 -26.15 -6.31
N ARG A 185 31.20 -24.82 -6.27
CA ARG A 185 31.28 -23.93 -7.45
C ARG A 185 29.95 -23.82 -8.20
N GLY A 186 28.85 -23.88 -7.47
CA GLY A 186 27.51 -23.60 -7.96
C GLY A 186 26.99 -22.24 -7.51
N LEU A 187 25.72 -21.96 -7.80
CA LEU A 187 25.06 -20.69 -7.51
C LEU A 187 24.12 -20.82 -6.32
N TYR A 188 23.97 -19.73 -5.56
CA TYR A 188 22.94 -19.61 -4.55
C TYR A 188 21.88 -18.59 -4.99
N SER A 189 20.65 -19.07 -5.04
CA SER A 189 19.49 -18.33 -5.51
C SER A 189 18.47 -18.17 -4.39
N TYR A 190 18.15 -16.92 -4.08
CA TYR A 190 17.05 -16.60 -3.16
C TYR A 190 15.72 -16.60 -3.91
N VAL A 191 14.76 -17.36 -3.43
CA VAL A 191 13.46 -17.52 -4.05
C VAL A 191 12.36 -17.22 -3.03
N ASN A 192 11.83 -16.00 -3.07
CA ASN A 192 10.67 -15.64 -2.25
C ASN A 192 9.42 -16.43 -2.74
N ARG A 193 8.60 -16.91 -1.79
CA ARG A 193 7.62 -17.99 -1.87
C ARG A 193 6.65 -18.03 -3.07
N GLY A 194 6.48 -16.96 -3.85
CA GLY A 194 5.59 -16.98 -5.02
C GLY A 194 5.94 -18.06 -6.04
N LEU A 195 4.94 -18.83 -6.50
CA LEU A 195 5.12 -19.90 -7.50
C LEU A 195 5.86 -19.41 -8.76
N GLU A 196 5.43 -18.28 -9.31
CA GLU A 196 6.05 -17.67 -10.49
C GLU A 196 7.55 -17.47 -10.29
N LYS A 197 7.95 -17.14 -9.07
CA LYS A 197 9.32 -16.76 -8.75
C LYS A 197 10.18 -17.99 -8.51
N ILE A 198 9.58 -19.08 -8.07
CA ILE A 198 10.17 -20.42 -8.08
C ILE A 198 10.37 -20.88 -9.53
N MET A 199 9.36 -20.71 -10.39
CA MET A 199 9.45 -21.10 -11.80
C MET A 199 10.48 -20.25 -12.57
N ASP A 200 10.47 -18.93 -12.42
CA ASP A 200 11.48 -18.02 -13.01
C ASP A 200 12.89 -18.46 -12.59
N ALA A 201 13.03 -18.87 -11.32
CA ALA A 201 14.30 -19.27 -10.77
C ALA A 201 14.84 -20.56 -11.39
N LEU A 202 13.99 -21.57 -11.45
CA LEU A 202 14.31 -22.86 -12.06
C LEU A 202 14.50 -22.73 -13.58
N ALA A 203 13.74 -21.86 -14.25
CA ALA A 203 13.84 -21.58 -15.68
C ALA A 203 15.20 -20.96 -16.03
N HIS A 204 15.65 -19.98 -15.25
CA HIS A 204 16.97 -19.38 -15.40
C HIS A 204 18.08 -20.44 -15.30
N SER A 205 18.04 -21.27 -14.26
CA SER A 205 19.02 -22.34 -14.08
C SER A 205 18.99 -23.35 -15.23
N LEU A 206 17.81 -23.87 -15.56
CA LEU A 206 17.65 -24.87 -16.61
C LEU A 206 18.06 -24.36 -17.99
N GLY A 207 17.68 -23.13 -18.35
CA GLY A 207 18.08 -22.54 -19.63
C GLY A 207 19.61 -22.45 -19.78
N GLY A 208 20.33 -22.12 -18.70
CA GLY A 208 21.79 -22.19 -18.68
C GLY A 208 22.31 -23.62 -18.83
N LEU A 209 21.88 -24.54 -17.95
CA LEU A 209 22.35 -25.93 -17.94
C LEU A 209 22.09 -26.66 -19.27
N MET A 210 20.96 -26.38 -19.92
CA MET A 210 20.58 -26.96 -21.20
C MET A 210 21.25 -26.27 -22.41
N SER A 211 22.11 -25.28 -22.18
CA SER A 211 22.87 -24.59 -23.23
C SER A 211 24.38 -24.68 -23.04
N VAL A 212 24.87 -25.60 -22.19
CA VAL A 212 26.31 -25.85 -22.02
C VAL A 212 26.93 -26.29 -23.35
N THR A 213 27.95 -25.53 -23.80
CA THR A 213 28.68 -25.78 -25.07
C THR A 213 30.16 -26.08 -24.88
N ALA A 214 30.71 -25.76 -23.71
CA ALA A 214 32.10 -26.06 -23.38
C ALA A 214 32.20 -26.58 -21.94
N MET A 215 32.79 -27.75 -21.77
CA MET A 215 33.06 -28.41 -20.49
C MET A 215 34.57 -28.47 -20.24
N ASP A 216 34.99 -28.63 -18.98
CA ASP A 216 36.39 -28.79 -18.60
C ASP A 216 37.33 -27.72 -19.20
N VAL A 217 36.86 -26.47 -19.24
CA VAL A 217 37.60 -25.36 -19.83
C VAL A 217 38.80 -25.04 -18.94
N GLN A 218 40.00 -25.16 -19.51
CA GLN A 218 41.25 -24.82 -18.83
C GLN A 218 41.99 -23.74 -19.64
N LEU A 219 42.37 -22.65 -18.98
CA LEU A 219 43.27 -21.65 -19.55
C LEU A 219 44.68 -21.89 -19.01
N ASN A 220 45.68 -21.82 -19.88
CA ASN A 220 47.08 -21.79 -19.50
C ASN A 220 47.67 -20.42 -19.85
N LEU A 221 48.32 -19.82 -18.85
CA LEU A 221 48.98 -18.54 -18.92
C LEU A 221 50.49 -18.81 -18.88
N GLN A 222 51.22 -18.27 -19.84
CA GLN A 222 52.67 -18.38 -19.87
C GLN A 222 53.27 -17.01 -20.15
N THR A 223 54.03 -16.50 -19.19
CA THR A 223 54.78 -15.24 -19.33
C THR A 223 56.09 -15.46 -20.07
N LEU A 224 56.65 -14.39 -20.62
CA LEU A 224 58.00 -14.42 -21.17
C LEU A 224 59.05 -14.13 -20.12
N LYS A 225 60.29 -14.57 -20.40
CA LYS A 225 61.47 -14.37 -19.56
C LYS A 225 61.55 -12.92 -19.06
N GLY A 226 61.55 -12.75 -17.74
CA GLY A 226 61.59 -11.45 -17.05
C GLY A 226 60.26 -11.03 -16.42
N VAL A 227 59.12 -11.39 -17.02
CA VAL A 227 57.78 -11.04 -16.50
C VAL A 227 57.27 -12.13 -15.56
N THR A 228 56.68 -11.76 -14.43
CA THR A 228 56.13 -12.74 -13.46
C THR A 228 54.65 -12.48 -13.17
N ILE A 229 53.87 -13.53 -12.89
CA ILE A 229 52.48 -13.44 -12.45
C ILE A 229 52.47 -13.21 -10.93
N GLU A 230 51.98 -12.06 -10.49
CA GLU A 230 51.85 -11.72 -9.07
C GLU A 230 50.55 -12.31 -8.48
N HIS A 231 49.43 -12.13 -9.19
CA HIS A 231 48.11 -12.54 -8.72
C HIS A 231 47.17 -12.85 -9.90
N ILE A 232 46.21 -13.75 -9.69
CA ILE A 232 45.10 -14.00 -10.62
C ILE A 232 43.79 -13.80 -9.84
N ALA A 233 43.02 -12.79 -10.19
CA ALA A 233 41.66 -12.64 -9.69
C ALA A 233 40.73 -13.58 -10.47
N SER A 234 40.64 -14.84 -10.00
CA SER A 234 39.85 -15.90 -10.64
C SER A 234 38.43 -16.04 -10.09
N GLY A 235 38.05 -15.28 -9.06
CA GLY A 235 36.79 -15.50 -8.34
C GLY A 235 36.78 -16.87 -7.65
N TRP A 236 35.70 -17.65 -7.83
CA TRP A 236 35.61 -19.04 -7.32
C TRP A 236 36.18 -20.09 -8.30
N HIS A 237 36.79 -19.66 -9.40
CA HIS A 237 37.44 -20.56 -10.33
C HIS A 237 38.80 -21.00 -9.79
N PRO A 238 39.07 -22.32 -9.70
CA PRO A 238 40.37 -22.81 -9.27
C PRO A 238 41.47 -22.26 -10.16
N MET A 239 42.52 -21.74 -9.55
CA MET A 239 43.71 -21.29 -10.26
C MET A 239 44.96 -21.90 -9.61
N ARG A 240 46.05 -21.92 -10.38
CA ARG A 240 47.38 -22.24 -9.86
C ARG A 240 48.38 -21.29 -10.50
N ILE A 241 49.30 -20.75 -9.72
CA ILE A 241 50.51 -20.08 -10.22
C ILE A 241 51.68 -21.03 -9.91
N ARG A 242 52.53 -21.32 -10.89
CA ARG A 242 53.72 -22.14 -10.66
C ARG A 242 54.71 -21.41 -9.74
N PHE A 243 55.58 -22.15 -9.09
CA PHE A 243 56.57 -21.60 -8.16
C PHE A 243 57.49 -20.56 -8.82
N ASP A 244 57.82 -20.74 -10.10
CA ASP A 244 58.60 -19.81 -10.90
C ASP A 244 57.88 -18.49 -11.20
N LYS A 245 56.57 -18.40 -10.92
CA LYS A 245 55.66 -17.32 -11.31
C LYS A 245 55.64 -17.03 -12.80
N MET A 246 56.23 -17.89 -13.63
CA MET A 246 56.30 -17.71 -15.07
C MET A 246 55.08 -18.27 -15.78
N SER A 247 54.31 -19.13 -15.10
CA SER A 247 53.12 -19.73 -15.67
C SER A 247 52.02 -19.92 -14.64
N GLY A 248 50.79 -19.95 -15.12
CA GLY A 248 49.61 -20.20 -14.31
C GLY A 248 48.51 -20.91 -15.09
N THR A 249 47.54 -21.47 -14.38
CA THR A 249 46.36 -22.08 -14.98
C THR A 249 45.09 -21.61 -14.28
N ILE A 250 43.99 -21.55 -15.03
CA ILE A 250 42.65 -21.24 -14.52
C ILE A 250 41.70 -22.34 -15.00
N GLN A 251 41.04 -23.03 -14.07
CA GLN A 251 39.99 -24.00 -14.36
C GLN A 251 38.63 -23.28 -14.39
N VAL A 252 38.13 -23.05 -15.58
CA VAL A 252 36.89 -22.32 -15.82
C VAL A 252 35.71 -23.30 -15.75
N ALA A 253 34.62 -22.90 -15.09
CA ALA A 253 33.42 -23.72 -15.02
C ALA A 253 32.75 -23.84 -16.40
N ASP A 254 32.00 -24.92 -16.61
CA ASP A 254 31.35 -25.22 -17.90
C ASP A 254 30.57 -24.03 -18.45
N LEU A 255 30.82 -23.61 -19.69
CA LEU A 255 30.26 -22.39 -20.26
C LEU A 255 28.93 -22.64 -20.98
N TYR A 256 27.94 -21.79 -20.69
CA TYR A 256 26.68 -21.71 -21.43
C TYR A 256 26.90 -21.01 -22.79
N ALA A 257 26.05 -21.28 -23.77
CA ALA A 257 26.14 -20.65 -25.09
C ALA A 257 26.07 -19.12 -24.97
N GLY A 258 27.06 -18.41 -25.52
CA GLY A 258 27.19 -16.96 -25.40
C GLY A 258 27.67 -16.44 -24.04
N GLU A 259 27.94 -17.31 -23.05
CA GLU A 259 28.45 -16.89 -21.74
C GLU A 259 29.88 -16.31 -21.90
N GLN A 260 30.15 -15.24 -21.16
CA GLN A 260 31.46 -14.60 -21.10
C GLN A 260 31.96 -14.57 -19.65
N LYS A 261 33.23 -14.91 -19.45
CA LYS A 261 33.92 -14.76 -18.15
C LYS A 261 35.18 -13.94 -18.29
N ASN A 262 35.38 -13.03 -17.35
CA ASN A 262 36.50 -12.10 -17.25
C ASN A 262 37.42 -12.47 -16.09
N PHE A 263 38.73 -12.41 -16.28
CA PHE A 263 39.74 -12.64 -15.25
C PHE A 263 40.79 -11.55 -15.30
N ILE A 264 41.18 -11.01 -14.14
CA ILE A 264 42.28 -10.04 -14.05
C ILE A 264 43.56 -10.77 -13.63
N ILE A 265 44.60 -10.62 -14.44
CA ILE A 265 45.95 -11.12 -14.16
C ILE A 265 46.84 -9.93 -13.84
N LEU A 266 47.43 -9.94 -12.65
CA LEU A 266 48.41 -8.94 -12.25
C LEU A 266 49.80 -9.45 -12.58
N LEU A 267 50.50 -8.75 -13.46
CA LEU A 267 51.86 -9.06 -13.89
C LEU A 267 52.84 -8.08 -13.26
N ASN A 268 54.01 -8.57 -12.89
CA ASN A 268 55.16 -7.76 -12.55
C ASN A 268 56.10 -7.74 -13.77
N VAL A 269 56.22 -6.58 -14.41
CA VAL A 269 56.94 -6.36 -15.67
C VAL A 269 58.20 -5.51 -15.40
N PRO A 270 59.41 -6.07 -15.55
CA PRO A 270 60.65 -5.35 -15.25
C PRO A 270 60.96 -4.26 -16.29
N GLU A 271 61.91 -3.39 -15.97
CA GLU A 271 62.44 -2.36 -16.88
C GLU A 271 63.13 -2.96 -18.12
N GLY A 272 62.75 -2.53 -19.34
CA GLY A 272 63.37 -2.98 -20.59
C GLY A 272 62.51 -2.83 -21.85
N GLU A 273 63.12 -3.00 -23.04
CA GLU A 273 62.48 -2.91 -24.37
C GLU A 273 61.67 -4.16 -24.77
N GLN A 274 60.94 -4.76 -23.83
CA GLN A 274 60.19 -5.98 -24.11
C GLN A 274 58.78 -5.63 -24.63
N ASN A 275 58.46 -6.07 -25.85
CA ASN A 275 57.17 -5.77 -26.49
C ASN A 275 56.12 -6.89 -26.36
N ARG A 276 56.47 -8.02 -25.74
CA ARG A 276 55.60 -9.19 -25.57
C ARG A 276 55.69 -9.67 -24.12
N PHE A 277 54.56 -9.92 -23.46
CA PHE A 277 54.53 -10.16 -22.01
C PHE A 277 54.00 -11.54 -21.63
N MET A 278 52.94 -12.00 -22.30
CA MET A 278 52.27 -13.25 -21.96
C MET A 278 51.64 -13.88 -23.19
N THR A 279 51.63 -15.21 -23.25
CA THR A 279 50.79 -16.00 -24.14
C THR A 279 49.69 -16.67 -23.34
N VAL A 280 48.47 -16.61 -23.85
CA VAL A 280 47.30 -17.28 -23.29
C VAL A 280 46.85 -18.34 -24.27
N ASN A 281 46.72 -19.57 -23.81
CA ASN A 281 46.08 -20.65 -24.55
C ASN A 281 45.20 -21.47 -23.63
N GLY A 282 44.64 -22.57 -24.12
CA GLY A 282 43.80 -23.40 -23.29
C GLY A 282 43.21 -24.57 -24.05
N SER A 283 42.32 -25.27 -23.37
CA SER A 283 41.58 -26.38 -23.95
C SER A 283 40.19 -26.47 -23.35
N TYR A 284 39.25 -27.02 -24.10
CA TYR A 284 37.91 -27.34 -23.60
C TYR A 284 37.40 -28.63 -24.23
N ARG A 285 36.36 -29.23 -23.65
CA ARG A 285 35.63 -30.35 -24.23
C ARG A 285 34.27 -29.92 -24.74
N ASN A 286 33.90 -30.41 -25.92
CA ASN A 286 32.52 -30.41 -26.39
C ASN A 286 32.18 -31.83 -26.85
N PRO A 287 31.38 -32.60 -26.08
CA PRO A 287 31.10 -34.01 -26.34
C PRO A 287 30.46 -34.33 -27.69
N LYS A 288 29.84 -33.34 -28.34
CA LYS A 288 29.18 -33.49 -29.64
C LYS A 288 30.08 -33.09 -30.81
N ILE A 289 31.17 -32.36 -30.56
CA ILE A 289 32.16 -31.94 -31.58
C ILE A 289 33.38 -32.87 -31.56
N SER A 290 33.92 -33.19 -30.38
CA SER A 290 35.09 -34.07 -30.21
C SER A 290 34.86 -35.00 -29.02
N LYS A 291 34.79 -36.31 -29.29
CA LYS A 291 34.49 -37.34 -28.29
C LYS A 291 35.71 -37.80 -27.47
N GLU A 292 36.92 -37.67 -28.03
CA GLU A 292 38.12 -38.32 -27.47
C GLU A 292 39.20 -37.35 -26.97
N ALA A 293 39.31 -36.15 -27.56
CA ALA A 293 40.36 -35.18 -27.21
C ALA A 293 39.80 -33.77 -26.92
N PRO A 294 40.32 -33.05 -25.89
CA PRO A 294 40.02 -31.65 -25.69
C PRO A 294 40.39 -30.81 -26.92
N ILE A 295 39.48 -29.94 -27.34
CA ILE A 295 39.68 -28.94 -28.38
C ILE A 295 40.65 -27.90 -27.82
N GLN A 296 41.76 -27.68 -28.52
CA GLN A 296 42.75 -26.67 -28.14
C GLN A 296 42.28 -25.29 -28.61
N LEU A 297 42.47 -24.29 -27.74
CA LEU A 297 42.29 -22.89 -28.07
C LEU A 297 43.58 -22.35 -28.69
N ASP A 298 43.43 -21.49 -29.69
CA ASP A 298 44.57 -20.85 -30.34
C ASP A 298 45.43 -20.07 -29.34
N ASN A 299 46.75 -20.06 -29.59
CA ASN A 299 47.68 -19.26 -28.81
C ASN A 299 47.43 -17.76 -29.10
N ILE A 300 47.04 -17.02 -28.08
CA ILE A 300 46.90 -15.56 -28.16
C ILE A 300 48.10 -14.91 -27.47
N GLU A 301 48.86 -14.12 -28.22
CA GLU A 301 50.00 -13.38 -27.70
C GLU A 301 49.63 -11.96 -27.27
N LEU A 302 49.98 -11.60 -26.04
CA LEU A 302 49.85 -10.24 -25.52
C LEU A 302 51.14 -9.45 -25.81
N THR A 303 51.02 -8.47 -26.72
CA THR A 303 52.08 -7.53 -27.08
C THR A 303 51.70 -6.09 -26.72
N VAL A 304 52.61 -5.39 -26.04
CA VAL A 304 52.47 -3.97 -25.66
C VAL A 304 53.84 -3.31 -25.77
N THR A 305 53.92 -2.16 -26.43
CA THR A 305 55.19 -1.46 -26.68
C THR A 305 55.55 -0.52 -25.51
N ARG A 306 56.70 -0.72 -24.88
CA ARG A 306 57.24 0.25 -23.90
C ARG A 306 57.98 1.34 -24.67
N ARG A 307 57.55 2.60 -24.57
CA ARG A 307 58.18 3.71 -25.31
C ARG A 307 59.40 4.22 -24.54
N ALA A 308 60.50 4.47 -25.26
CA ALA A 308 61.77 4.91 -24.69
C ALA A 308 61.81 6.40 -24.28
N GLU A 309 60.95 7.26 -24.84
CA GLU A 309 61.04 8.72 -24.63
C GLU A 309 59.74 9.35 -24.13
N ALA A 310 59.89 10.26 -23.16
CA ALA A 310 58.83 11.09 -22.59
C ALA A 310 58.34 12.11 -23.63
N VAL A 311 57.19 11.86 -24.25
CA VAL A 311 56.49 12.88 -25.05
C VAL A 311 55.74 13.80 -24.08
N THR A 312 56.29 14.99 -23.88
CA THR A 312 55.75 16.12 -23.11
C THR A 312 54.59 16.82 -23.84
N THR A 313 53.54 16.08 -24.14
CA THR A 313 52.22 16.66 -24.41
C THR A 313 51.19 15.85 -23.66
N ALA A 314 50.50 16.49 -22.71
CA ALA A 314 49.42 15.90 -21.95
C ALA A 314 48.38 15.27 -22.88
N SER A 315 48.44 13.95 -23.03
CA SER A 315 47.34 13.15 -23.55
C SER A 315 47.32 11.83 -22.80
N ASN A 316 46.56 11.85 -21.70
CA ASN A 316 45.79 10.76 -21.11
C ASN A 316 46.48 9.39 -21.07
N GLY A 317 47.01 9.04 -19.89
CA GLY A 317 47.18 7.66 -19.47
C GLY A 317 45.83 6.94 -19.41
N MET A 318 45.28 6.57 -20.58
CA MET A 318 44.03 5.83 -20.67
C MET A 318 44.25 4.42 -20.11
N VAL A 319 43.83 4.20 -18.86
CA VAL A 319 43.53 2.86 -18.35
C VAL A 319 42.40 2.29 -19.22
N CYS A 320 42.54 1.05 -19.67
CA CYS A 320 41.52 0.41 -20.51
C CYS A 320 40.17 0.42 -19.77
N PRO A 321 39.08 0.97 -20.35
CA PRO A 321 37.79 1.07 -19.65
C PRO A 321 37.24 -0.28 -19.18
N ASP A 322 37.49 -1.34 -19.94
CA ASP A 322 37.09 -2.72 -19.58
C ASP A 322 37.88 -3.27 -18.39
N VAL A 323 39.17 -2.93 -18.28
CA VAL A 323 40.01 -3.32 -17.14
C VAL A 323 39.56 -2.56 -15.89
N SER A 324 39.32 -1.25 -16.03
CA SER A 324 38.87 -0.39 -14.94
C SER A 324 37.52 -0.84 -14.39
N ALA A 325 36.55 -1.12 -15.28
CA ALA A 325 35.23 -1.63 -14.90
C ALA A 325 35.32 -2.95 -14.10
N GLU A 326 36.18 -3.87 -14.54
CA GLU A 326 36.35 -5.16 -13.87
C GLU A 326 37.07 -5.02 -12.51
N LEU A 327 38.05 -4.13 -12.40
CA LEU A 327 38.72 -3.82 -11.12
C LEU A 327 37.74 -3.23 -10.09
N ILE A 328 36.87 -2.31 -10.51
CA ILE A 328 35.83 -1.74 -9.64
C ILE A 328 34.87 -2.83 -9.16
N ARG A 329 34.45 -3.74 -10.06
CA ARG A 329 33.58 -4.88 -9.73
C ARG A 329 34.23 -5.79 -8.69
N LEU A 330 35.51 -6.12 -8.85
CA LEU A 330 36.28 -6.96 -7.91
C LEU A 330 36.41 -6.29 -6.54
N ARG A 331 36.71 -4.98 -6.49
CA ARG A 331 36.72 -4.23 -5.22
C ARG A 331 35.37 -4.28 -4.54
N LEU A 332 34.27 -4.06 -5.27
CA LEU A 332 32.93 -4.12 -4.69
C LEU A 332 32.62 -5.49 -4.09
N MET A 333 33.01 -6.58 -4.76
CA MET A 333 32.82 -7.94 -4.26
C MET A 333 33.57 -8.23 -2.96
N GLU A 334 34.81 -7.77 -2.83
CA GLU A 334 35.60 -7.90 -1.61
C GLU A 334 34.90 -7.25 -0.42
N HIS A 335 34.34 -6.06 -0.62
CA HIS A 335 33.60 -5.34 0.41
C HIS A 335 32.27 -6.02 0.77
N VAL A 336 31.50 -6.48 -0.21
CA VAL A 336 30.26 -7.24 0.06
C VAL A 336 30.57 -8.53 0.81
N GLY A 337 31.69 -9.19 0.51
CA GLY A 337 32.20 -10.32 1.29
C GLY A 337 32.46 -9.94 2.75
N ALA A 338 33.22 -8.87 2.99
CA ALA A 338 33.50 -8.38 4.34
C ALA A 338 32.24 -7.97 5.13
N ILE A 339 31.20 -7.46 4.45
CA ILE A 339 29.89 -7.17 5.06
C ILE A 339 29.21 -8.47 5.51
N LEU A 340 29.23 -9.51 4.69
CA LEU A 340 28.63 -10.81 4.99
C LEU A 340 29.36 -11.58 6.10
N ASP A 341 30.62 -11.25 6.36
CA ASP A 341 31.46 -11.86 7.40
C ASP A 341 31.49 -11.04 8.72
N GLY A 342 30.86 -9.87 8.77
CA GLY A 342 30.84 -8.98 9.94
C GLY A 342 29.58 -9.10 10.82
N ASP A 343 29.73 -8.91 12.13
CA ASP A 343 28.64 -9.08 13.12
C ASP A 343 27.64 -7.91 13.20
N ASP A 344 27.94 -6.73 12.63
CA ASP A 344 27.10 -5.52 12.70
C ASP A 344 26.70 -5.00 11.32
N GLU A 345 25.47 -5.34 10.90
CA GLU A 345 24.88 -4.96 9.61
C GLU A 345 24.80 -3.43 9.42
N THR A 346 24.57 -2.68 10.50
CA THR A 346 24.38 -1.22 10.43
C THR A 346 25.71 -0.51 10.18
N MET A 347 26.77 -0.96 10.85
CA MET A 347 28.12 -0.46 10.61
C MET A 347 28.62 -0.83 9.20
N ALA A 348 28.23 -2.01 8.70
CA ALA A 348 28.61 -2.52 7.40
C ALA A 348 28.04 -1.68 6.23
N TYR A 349 26.78 -1.23 6.32
CA TYR A 349 26.17 -0.34 5.31
C TYR A 349 26.80 1.06 5.29
N ASN A 350 27.10 1.63 6.46
CA ASN A 350 27.77 2.93 6.56
C ASN A 350 29.18 2.89 5.98
N ARG A 351 29.93 1.80 6.22
CA ARG A 351 31.24 1.56 5.59
C ARG A 351 31.12 1.48 4.07
N LEU A 352 30.15 0.73 3.54
CA LEU A 352 29.91 0.64 2.10
C LEU A 352 29.64 2.01 1.48
N GLN A 353 28.93 2.91 2.17
CA GLN A 353 28.66 4.26 1.66
C GLN A 353 29.92 5.13 1.58
N SER A 354 30.77 5.12 2.61
CA SER A 354 32.04 5.85 2.62
C SER A 354 32.96 5.32 1.51
N LEU A 355 33.09 4.00 1.42
CA LEU A 355 33.96 3.33 0.46
C LEU A 355 33.47 3.52 -0.99
N TRP A 356 32.16 3.46 -1.23
CA TRP A 356 31.64 3.72 -2.58
C TRP A 356 31.91 5.15 -3.03
N LYS A 357 31.94 6.12 -2.10
CA LYS A 357 32.35 7.50 -2.39
C LYS A 357 33.83 7.58 -2.77
N GLU A 358 34.70 6.82 -2.11
CA GLU A 358 36.13 6.71 -2.44
C GLU A 358 36.34 6.06 -3.81
N VAL A 359 35.65 4.94 -4.08
CA VAL A 359 35.70 4.25 -5.39
C VAL A 359 35.30 5.20 -6.51
N LYS A 360 34.23 6.00 -6.34
CA LYS A 360 33.81 7.02 -7.32
C LYS A 360 34.85 8.14 -7.53
N GLY A 361 35.70 8.39 -6.54
CA GLY A 361 36.80 9.35 -6.64
C GLY A 361 38.05 8.79 -7.33
N SER A 362 38.15 7.47 -7.54
CA SER A 362 39.34 6.82 -8.08
C SER A 362 39.53 7.04 -9.59
N GLU A 363 40.78 6.97 -10.05
CA GLU A 363 41.12 7.02 -11.49
C GLU A 363 40.49 5.88 -12.30
N ASP A 364 40.31 4.70 -11.67
CA ASP A 364 39.63 3.56 -12.28
C ASP A 364 38.16 3.90 -12.61
N TRP A 365 37.46 4.57 -11.70
CA TRP A 365 36.07 5.00 -11.93
C TRP A 365 35.97 6.01 -13.06
N GLN A 366 36.88 6.99 -13.10
CA GLN A 366 36.91 7.99 -14.17
C GLN A 366 37.22 7.38 -15.54
N SER A 367 37.95 6.26 -15.57
CA SER A 367 38.37 5.56 -16.79
C SER A 367 37.38 4.50 -17.26
N ALA A 368 36.44 4.06 -16.42
CA ALA A 368 35.47 3.02 -16.74
C ALA A 368 34.40 3.48 -17.75
N SER A 369 33.79 2.53 -18.47
CA SER A 369 32.72 2.86 -19.41
C SER A 369 31.44 3.31 -18.68
N GLN A 370 30.70 4.25 -19.28
CA GLN A 370 29.47 4.77 -18.70
C GLN A 370 28.44 3.68 -18.41
N SER A 371 28.33 2.68 -19.29
CA SER A 371 27.44 1.53 -19.09
C SER A 371 27.83 0.68 -17.89
N ALA A 372 29.13 0.43 -17.68
CA ALA A 372 29.62 -0.33 -16.53
C ALA A 372 29.42 0.44 -15.22
N MET A 373 29.68 1.75 -15.23
CA MET A 373 29.43 2.62 -14.07
C MET A 373 27.96 2.62 -13.66
N LEU A 374 27.04 2.78 -14.62
CA LEU A 374 25.60 2.77 -14.35
C LEU A 374 25.12 1.42 -13.79
N ALA A 375 25.61 0.30 -14.35
CA ALA A 375 25.27 -1.03 -13.86
C ALA A 375 25.75 -1.24 -12.42
N LEU A 376 27.00 -0.85 -12.12
CA LEU A 376 27.57 -0.98 -10.78
C LEU A 376 26.92 -0.02 -9.77
N ASP A 377 26.51 1.19 -10.19
CA ASP A 377 25.74 2.10 -9.34
C ASP A 377 24.35 1.54 -8.99
N GLU A 378 23.69 0.89 -9.94
CA GLU A 378 22.43 0.18 -9.68
C GLU A 378 22.64 -1.01 -8.73
N ASP A 379 23.72 -1.77 -8.90
CA ASP A 379 24.11 -2.86 -8.00
C ASP A 379 24.28 -2.35 -6.56
N VAL A 380 25.02 -1.26 -6.35
CA VAL A 380 25.22 -0.69 -5.01
C VAL A 380 23.92 -0.14 -4.42
N ALA A 381 23.05 0.45 -5.23
CA ALA A 381 21.74 0.90 -4.76
C ALA A 381 20.85 -0.28 -4.31
N ASN A 382 20.94 -1.43 -4.98
CA ASN A 382 20.22 -2.65 -4.62
C ASN A 382 20.84 -3.31 -3.38
N ILE A 383 22.16 -3.40 -3.31
CA ILE A 383 22.93 -3.87 -2.14
C ILE A 383 22.49 -3.11 -0.88
N ARG A 384 22.38 -1.77 -0.95
CA ARG A 384 21.94 -0.92 0.18
C ARG A 384 20.54 -1.24 0.72
N LYS A 385 19.66 -1.79 -0.12
CA LYS A 385 18.28 -2.16 0.24
C LYS A 385 18.15 -3.65 0.51
N GLY A 386 19.19 -4.42 0.22
CA GLY A 386 19.18 -5.86 0.25
C GLY A 386 19.22 -6.42 1.67
N THR A 387 18.71 -7.62 1.83
CA THR A 387 18.94 -8.45 3.02
C THR A 387 20.29 -9.18 2.90
N PRO A 388 20.85 -9.76 3.99
CA PRO A 388 22.00 -10.65 3.89
C PRO A 388 21.80 -11.82 2.91
N THR A 389 20.56 -12.31 2.77
CA THR A 389 20.20 -13.32 1.76
C THR A 389 20.40 -12.81 0.33
N PHE A 390 20.01 -11.56 0.05
CA PHE A 390 20.24 -10.90 -1.22
C PHE A 390 21.73 -10.73 -1.50
N LEU A 391 22.48 -10.17 -0.54
CA LEU A 391 23.91 -9.89 -0.68
C LEU A 391 24.70 -11.15 -1.02
N ARG A 392 24.36 -12.27 -0.36
CA ARG A 392 25.01 -13.55 -0.63
C ARG A 392 24.68 -14.09 -2.02
N SER A 393 23.43 -13.96 -2.49
CA SER A 393 23.06 -14.33 -3.86
C SER A 393 23.80 -13.47 -4.89
N TRP A 394 23.86 -12.15 -4.67
CA TRP A 394 24.61 -11.21 -5.51
C TRP A 394 26.10 -11.56 -5.58
N LEU A 395 26.72 -11.85 -4.43
CA LEU A 395 28.13 -12.24 -4.37
C LEU A 395 28.38 -13.52 -5.18
N THR A 396 27.52 -14.54 -5.04
CA THR A 396 27.68 -15.79 -5.81
C THR A 396 27.57 -15.57 -7.32
N SER A 397 26.63 -14.70 -7.73
CA SER A 397 26.41 -14.30 -9.12
C SER A 397 27.66 -13.63 -9.71
N HIS A 398 28.26 -12.68 -8.98
CA HIS A 398 29.46 -11.97 -9.43
C HIS A 398 30.74 -12.83 -9.33
N MET A 399 30.87 -13.73 -8.35
CA MET A 399 32.03 -14.63 -8.24
C MET A 399 32.12 -15.64 -9.40
N LEU A 400 30.97 -16.13 -9.87
CA LEU A 400 30.90 -17.04 -11.02
C LEU A 400 30.59 -16.33 -12.34
N GLN A 401 30.28 -15.02 -12.31
CA GLN A 401 29.85 -14.23 -13.47
C GLN A 401 28.64 -14.87 -14.18
N ARG A 402 27.60 -15.19 -13.40
CA ARG A 402 26.36 -15.86 -13.84
C ARG A 402 25.13 -15.25 -13.19
N ALA A 403 24.02 -15.16 -13.93
CA ALA A 403 22.76 -14.66 -13.39
C ALA A 403 22.14 -15.58 -12.33
N THR A 404 21.50 -14.99 -11.30
CA THR A 404 20.65 -15.67 -10.30
C THR A 404 19.23 -15.10 -10.30
N THR A 405 18.37 -15.48 -9.35
CA THR A 405 16.92 -15.38 -9.47
C THR A 405 16.32 -14.31 -8.54
N LYS A 406 15.27 -13.66 -9.03
CA LYS A 406 14.40 -12.65 -8.38
C LYS A 406 14.96 -11.26 -8.08
N GLU A 407 16.24 -11.10 -7.71
CA GLU A 407 16.83 -9.79 -7.44
C GLU A 407 18.29 -9.62 -7.90
N SER A 408 18.91 -10.66 -8.50
CA SER A 408 20.11 -10.50 -9.35
C SER A 408 19.89 -9.30 -10.26
N PRO A 409 20.81 -8.34 -10.40
CA PRO A 409 20.56 -7.05 -11.01
C PRO A 409 19.94 -7.23 -12.39
N THR A 410 18.62 -7.19 -12.45
CA THR A 410 17.85 -7.70 -13.59
C THR A 410 17.82 -6.68 -14.73
N LYS A 411 18.55 -5.58 -14.56
CA LYS A 411 18.98 -4.67 -15.63
C LYS A 411 20.46 -4.77 -15.99
N SER A 412 21.28 -5.42 -15.18
CA SER A 412 22.62 -5.83 -15.61
C SER A 412 22.47 -7.09 -16.47
N CYS A 413 22.09 -6.88 -17.72
CA CYS A 413 22.09 -7.85 -18.81
C CYS A 413 23.46 -8.56 -19.02
N ALA A 414 24.49 -8.25 -18.21
CA ALA A 414 25.86 -8.69 -18.40
C ALA A 414 26.09 -10.21 -18.26
N PHE A 415 25.31 -10.92 -17.44
CA PHE A 415 25.52 -12.35 -17.17
C PHE A 415 24.38 -13.26 -17.64
N ARG A 416 23.38 -12.71 -18.33
CA ARG A 416 22.30 -13.50 -18.92
C ARG A 416 22.71 -13.99 -20.31
N VAL A 417 22.30 -15.21 -20.62
CA VAL A 417 22.48 -15.79 -21.95
C VAL A 417 21.13 -16.02 -22.61
N LYS A 418 21.10 -15.99 -23.94
CA LYS A 418 19.89 -16.12 -24.77
C LYS A 418 19.04 -17.34 -24.39
N ALA A 419 19.68 -18.46 -24.06
CA ALA A 419 19.00 -19.68 -23.65
C ALA A 419 18.15 -19.53 -22.37
N MET A 420 18.63 -18.73 -21.41
CA MET A 420 17.88 -18.42 -20.20
C MET A 420 16.67 -17.55 -20.52
N GLU A 421 16.85 -16.55 -21.39
CA GLU A 421 15.78 -15.66 -21.84
C GLU A 421 14.69 -16.43 -22.60
N GLU A 422 15.08 -17.30 -23.53
CA GLU A 422 14.14 -18.15 -24.27
C GLU A 422 13.35 -19.09 -23.34
N MET A 423 13.97 -19.62 -22.27
CA MET A 423 13.27 -20.45 -21.28
C MET A 423 12.26 -19.65 -20.47
N ILE A 424 12.59 -18.40 -20.10
CA ILE A 424 11.67 -17.50 -19.40
C ILE A 424 10.52 -17.08 -20.31
N GLU A 425 10.81 -16.76 -21.57
CA GLU A 425 9.77 -16.46 -22.55
C GLU A 425 8.83 -17.65 -22.77
N LYS A 426 9.34 -18.89 -22.76
CA LYS A 426 8.51 -20.10 -22.77
C LYS A 426 7.61 -20.19 -21.54
N VAL A 427 8.13 -19.91 -20.35
CA VAL A 427 7.33 -19.84 -19.11
C VAL A 427 6.22 -18.80 -19.23
N ASP A 428 6.56 -17.61 -19.69
CA ASP A 428 5.60 -16.51 -19.88
C ASP A 428 4.58 -16.83 -20.97
N ALA A 429 4.96 -17.53 -22.03
CA ALA A 429 4.07 -17.97 -23.10
C ALA A 429 3.10 -19.06 -22.62
N VAL A 430 3.57 -20.04 -21.84
CA VAL A 430 2.70 -21.05 -21.21
C VAL A 430 1.75 -20.39 -20.22
N ARG A 431 2.24 -19.45 -19.42
CA ARG A 431 1.41 -18.63 -18.50
C ARG A 431 0.33 -17.89 -19.26
N LYS A 432 0.70 -17.12 -20.29
CA LYS A 432 -0.23 -16.39 -21.17
C LYS A 432 -1.20 -17.34 -21.89
N ARG A 433 -0.76 -18.54 -22.27
CA ARG A 433 -1.61 -19.56 -22.91
C ARG A 433 -2.61 -20.15 -21.93
N LEU A 434 -2.21 -20.46 -20.70
CA LEU A 434 -3.10 -20.93 -19.63
C LEU A 434 -4.09 -19.83 -19.22
N GLU A 435 -3.64 -18.57 -19.18
CA GLU A 435 -4.47 -17.39 -19.00
C GLU A 435 -5.43 -17.17 -20.19
N ALA A 436 -5.01 -17.47 -21.43
CA ALA A 436 -5.85 -17.42 -22.63
C ALA A 436 -6.83 -18.60 -22.71
N GLU A 437 -6.45 -19.78 -22.25
CA GLU A 437 -7.30 -20.97 -22.14
C GLU A 437 -8.32 -20.83 -21.00
N TYR A 438 -7.95 -20.07 -19.95
CA TYR A 438 -8.82 -19.55 -18.90
C TYR A 438 -9.93 -18.63 -19.46
N VAL A 439 -9.70 -17.88 -20.56
CA VAL A 439 -10.75 -17.09 -21.25
C VAL A 439 -11.80 -17.96 -21.92
N ARG A 440 -11.41 -19.16 -22.38
CA ARG A 440 -12.28 -20.04 -23.17
C ARG A 440 -13.25 -20.87 -22.33
N ARG A 441 -13.06 -21.00 -21.02
CA ARG A 441 -13.98 -21.76 -20.15
C ARG A 441 -15.19 -20.90 -19.75
N LYS A 442 -16.39 -21.46 -19.90
CA LYS A 442 -17.67 -20.74 -19.84
C LYS A 442 -18.01 -20.37 -18.38
N LEU A 443 -18.04 -19.08 -18.05
CA LEU A 443 -18.60 -18.58 -16.80
C LEU A 443 -20.12 -18.81 -16.80
N VAL A 444 -20.62 -19.57 -15.83
CA VAL A 444 -22.04 -19.89 -15.69
C VAL A 444 -22.70 -18.84 -14.79
N HIS A 445 -23.56 -18.01 -15.39
CA HIS A 445 -24.29 -16.98 -14.67
C HIS A 445 -25.61 -17.52 -14.13
N PHE A 446 -25.93 -17.19 -12.89
CA PHE A 446 -27.18 -17.59 -12.26
C PHE A 446 -28.30 -16.54 -12.41
N ASN A 447 -28.01 -15.38 -12.99
CA ASN A 447 -28.96 -14.28 -13.14
C ASN A 447 -28.80 -13.60 -14.51
N GLY A 448 -29.91 -13.37 -15.22
CA GLY A 448 -29.93 -12.78 -16.57
C GLY A 448 -29.81 -11.25 -16.63
N SER A 449 -29.78 -10.54 -15.49
CA SER A 449 -29.78 -9.07 -15.43
C SER A 449 -28.39 -8.44 -15.30
N PHE A 450 -27.35 -9.23 -14.99
CA PHE A 450 -25.98 -8.75 -14.82
C PHE A 450 -25.07 -9.56 -15.75
N ALA A 451 -25.03 -9.17 -17.02
CA ALA A 451 -24.19 -9.81 -18.02
C ALA A 451 -22.78 -9.24 -17.95
N PHE A 452 -21.89 -9.86 -17.17
CA PHE A 452 -20.45 -9.62 -17.31
C PHE A 452 -19.85 -10.77 -18.11
N THR A 453 -19.05 -10.46 -19.12
CA THR A 453 -18.47 -11.48 -19.99
C THR A 453 -17.17 -12.04 -19.38
N ASN A 454 -16.68 -13.17 -19.88
CA ASN A 454 -15.32 -13.64 -19.57
C ASN A 454 -14.25 -12.55 -19.83
N GLU A 455 -14.52 -11.61 -20.74
CA GLU A 455 -13.64 -10.47 -21.03
C GLU A 455 -13.72 -9.33 -20.01
N ASN A 456 -14.79 -9.26 -19.20
CA ASN A 456 -14.86 -8.34 -18.06
C ASN A 456 -13.95 -8.79 -16.91
N LEU A 457 -13.68 -10.11 -16.79
CA LEU A 457 -12.78 -10.67 -15.78
C LEU A 457 -11.29 -10.48 -16.11
N LEU A 458 -10.91 -10.54 -17.38
CA LEU A 458 -9.51 -10.46 -17.85
C LEU A 458 -8.79 -9.11 -17.61
N GLY A 459 -9.51 -8.08 -17.18
CA GLY A 459 -8.96 -6.76 -16.86
C GLY A 459 -9.21 -6.33 -15.42
N THR A 460 -9.70 -7.23 -14.57
CA THR A 460 -10.07 -6.93 -13.19
C THR A 460 -8.81 -6.94 -12.32
N SER A 461 -8.44 -5.82 -11.70
CA SER A 461 -7.39 -5.80 -10.68
C SER A 461 -7.89 -6.55 -9.45
N ALA A 462 -7.43 -7.78 -9.25
CA ALA A 462 -7.87 -8.62 -8.14
C ALA A 462 -6.90 -8.49 -6.96
N LYS A 463 -7.35 -7.91 -5.84
CA LYS A 463 -6.58 -7.87 -4.58
C LYS A 463 -7.01 -9.02 -3.69
N ILE A 464 -6.04 -9.81 -3.22
CA ILE A 464 -6.31 -10.86 -2.22
C ILE A 464 -6.86 -10.19 -0.94
N MET A 465 -8.06 -10.59 -0.55
CA MET A 465 -8.71 -10.17 0.70
C MET A 465 -8.43 -11.15 1.83
N ARG A 466 -8.50 -12.46 1.53
CA ARG A 466 -8.36 -13.54 2.52
C ARG A 466 -7.76 -14.77 1.86
N ARG A 467 -6.92 -15.50 2.60
CA ARG A 467 -6.43 -16.84 2.24
C ARG A 467 -6.71 -17.78 3.40
N SER A 468 -7.23 -18.96 3.12
CA SER A 468 -7.44 -20.04 4.09
C SER A 468 -6.72 -21.31 3.63
N THR A 469 -6.91 -22.40 4.38
CA THR A 469 -6.38 -23.73 4.03
C THR A 469 -7.09 -24.38 2.86
N TYR A 470 -8.25 -23.89 2.42
CA TYR A 470 -9.06 -24.50 1.36
C TYR A 470 -9.52 -23.52 0.27
N MET A 471 -9.29 -22.22 0.45
CA MET A 471 -9.71 -21.20 -0.51
C MET A 471 -8.90 -19.89 -0.47
N GLU A 472 -9.03 -19.11 -1.53
CA GLU A 472 -8.58 -17.72 -1.63
C GLU A 472 -9.73 -16.82 -2.04
N VAL A 473 -9.83 -15.65 -1.40
CA VAL A 473 -10.84 -14.64 -1.67
C VAL A 473 -10.17 -13.40 -2.24
N TYR A 474 -10.68 -12.91 -3.37
CA TYR A 474 -10.18 -11.72 -4.05
C TYR A 474 -11.30 -10.68 -4.16
N LYS A 475 -10.93 -9.41 -4.01
CA LYS A 475 -11.76 -8.27 -4.43
C LYS A 475 -11.36 -7.90 -5.84
N GLY A 476 -12.32 -7.76 -6.74
CA GLY A 476 -12.06 -7.22 -8.07
C GLY A 476 -13.06 -6.15 -8.47
N THR A 477 -12.59 -5.23 -9.29
CA THR A 477 -13.42 -4.19 -9.92
C THR A 477 -13.63 -4.55 -11.38
N LEU A 478 -14.87 -4.78 -11.78
CA LEU A 478 -15.23 -5.00 -13.18
C LEU A 478 -15.02 -3.72 -14.00
N LYS A 479 -14.97 -3.86 -15.34
CA LYS A 479 -14.75 -2.74 -16.27
C LYS A 479 -15.77 -1.59 -16.15
N ASP A 480 -16.97 -1.89 -15.67
CA ASP A 480 -18.06 -0.92 -15.43
C ASP A 480 -17.95 -0.23 -14.05
N GLY A 481 -16.92 -0.55 -13.25
CA GLY A 481 -16.72 -0.03 -11.90
C GLY A 481 -17.42 -0.85 -10.80
N SER A 482 -18.17 -1.89 -11.17
CA SER A 482 -18.86 -2.76 -10.20
C SER A 482 -17.84 -3.54 -9.37
N LEU A 483 -18.00 -3.52 -8.04
CA LEU A 483 -17.14 -4.25 -7.11
C LEU A 483 -17.68 -5.65 -6.87
N MET A 484 -16.83 -6.65 -7.11
CA MET A 484 -17.14 -8.07 -6.97
C MET A 484 -16.14 -8.76 -6.05
N VAL A 485 -16.57 -9.90 -5.51
CA VAL A 485 -15.74 -10.83 -4.75
C VAL A 485 -15.63 -12.14 -5.49
N PHE A 486 -14.41 -12.65 -5.59
CA PHE A 486 -14.08 -13.91 -6.23
C PHE A 486 -13.57 -14.88 -5.18
N LYS A 487 -14.21 -16.04 -5.04
CA LYS A 487 -13.76 -17.11 -4.15
C LYS A 487 -13.22 -18.26 -4.99
N ARG A 488 -11.91 -18.47 -4.94
CA ARG A 488 -11.22 -19.62 -5.54
C ARG A 488 -11.13 -20.73 -4.50
N LEU A 489 -11.78 -21.84 -4.73
CA LEU A 489 -11.73 -23.04 -3.90
C LEU A 489 -10.74 -24.03 -4.52
N TRP A 490 -9.89 -24.64 -3.70
CA TRP A 490 -8.88 -25.59 -4.19
C TRP A 490 -9.48 -26.97 -4.46
N GLU A 491 -9.12 -27.59 -5.59
CA GLU A 491 -9.70 -28.85 -6.06
C GLU A 491 -9.80 -29.91 -4.96
N LYS A 492 -8.71 -30.12 -4.22
CA LYS A 492 -8.57 -31.17 -3.21
C LYS A 492 -9.59 -31.11 -2.06
N PHE A 493 -10.22 -29.95 -1.84
CA PHE A 493 -11.22 -29.76 -0.79
C PHE A 493 -12.64 -29.62 -1.33
N THR A 494 -12.82 -29.58 -2.65
CA THR A 494 -14.13 -29.43 -3.29
C THR A 494 -14.63 -30.72 -3.89
N LYS A 495 -15.95 -30.88 -3.92
CA LYS A 495 -16.63 -31.95 -4.64
C LYS A 495 -16.30 -31.95 -6.13
N GLY A 496 -16.62 -33.06 -6.79
CA GLY A 496 -16.42 -33.21 -8.24
C GLY A 496 -17.13 -32.12 -9.05
N ASN A 497 -16.63 -31.83 -10.26
CA ASN A 497 -17.09 -30.70 -11.08
C ASN A 497 -18.62 -30.66 -11.26
N ASN A 498 -19.25 -31.80 -11.54
CA ASN A 498 -20.69 -31.89 -11.76
C ASN A 498 -21.51 -31.58 -10.50
N GLU A 499 -21.05 -32.05 -9.35
CA GLU A 499 -21.71 -31.81 -8.05
C GLU A 499 -21.59 -30.34 -7.65
N PHE A 500 -20.39 -29.77 -7.79
CA PHE A 500 -20.14 -28.35 -7.55
C PHE A 500 -21.05 -27.46 -8.41
N GLU A 501 -21.16 -27.73 -9.71
CA GLU A 501 -22.01 -26.94 -10.60
C GLU A 501 -23.49 -27.05 -10.24
N ALA A 502 -23.97 -28.24 -9.87
CA ALA A 502 -25.35 -28.45 -9.43
C ALA A 502 -25.68 -27.67 -8.15
N GLU A 503 -24.78 -27.70 -7.16
CA GLU A 503 -24.94 -26.97 -5.90
C GLU A 503 -24.83 -25.45 -6.09
N ALA A 504 -23.92 -24.99 -6.95
CA ALA A 504 -23.79 -23.58 -7.26
C ALA A 504 -25.05 -23.05 -7.95
N ALA A 505 -25.65 -23.85 -8.84
CA ALA A 505 -26.91 -23.53 -9.48
C ALA A 505 -28.10 -23.51 -8.50
N LEU A 506 -28.10 -24.37 -7.47
CA LEU A 506 -29.12 -24.35 -6.41
C LEU A 506 -29.05 -23.04 -5.61
N LEU A 507 -27.85 -22.65 -5.18
CA LEU A 507 -27.64 -21.42 -4.41
C LEU A 507 -27.90 -20.16 -5.25
N GLY A 508 -27.51 -20.17 -6.53
CA GLY A 508 -27.73 -19.06 -7.45
C GLY A 508 -29.21 -18.68 -7.64
N LYS A 509 -30.15 -19.60 -7.34
CA LYS A 509 -31.61 -19.37 -7.39
C LYS A 509 -32.19 -18.76 -6.11
N ILE A 510 -31.45 -18.74 -5.00
CA ILE A 510 -31.94 -18.21 -3.74
C ILE A 510 -32.00 -16.67 -3.80
N ARG A 511 -33.09 -16.08 -3.29
CA ARG A 511 -33.27 -14.63 -3.18
C ARG A 511 -33.81 -14.32 -1.79
N HIS A 512 -32.96 -13.75 -0.94
CA HIS A 512 -33.33 -13.39 0.43
C HIS A 512 -32.52 -12.16 0.88
N PRO A 513 -33.14 -11.16 1.56
CA PRO A 513 -32.46 -9.93 1.93
C PRO A 513 -31.31 -10.12 2.94
N ASN A 514 -31.26 -11.24 3.67
CA ASN A 514 -30.21 -11.51 4.65
C ASN A 514 -29.24 -12.65 4.26
N LEU A 515 -29.21 -13.07 2.98
CA LEU A 515 -28.28 -14.09 2.49
C LEU A 515 -27.41 -13.55 1.36
N LEU A 516 -26.13 -13.88 1.36
CA LEU A 516 -25.20 -13.60 0.26
C LEU A 516 -25.00 -14.88 -0.57
N VAL A 517 -25.47 -14.85 -1.81
CA VAL A 517 -25.49 -15.99 -2.73
C VAL A 517 -24.63 -15.71 -3.98
N PRO A 518 -24.09 -16.74 -4.63
CA PRO A 518 -23.23 -16.54 -5.80
C PRO A 518 -24.02 -15.97 -6.99
N ARG A 519 -23.39 -15.04 -7.71
CA ARG A 519 -23.86 -14.47 -8.98
C ARG A 519 -23.48 -15.37 -10.17
N ALA A 520 -22.31 -16.01 -10.10
CA ALA A 520 -21.80 -16.90 -11.12
C ALA A 520 -20.81 -17.92 -10.55
N CYS A 521 -20.53 -18.99 -11.31
CA CYS A 521 -19.46 -19.94 -11.03
C CYS A 521 -18.63 -20.28 -12.28
N SER A 522 -17.42 -20.79 -12.09
CA SER A 522 -16.56 -21.32 -13.16
C SER A 522 -15.64 -22.44 -12.65
N LEU A 523 -15.25 -23.34 -13.56
CA LEU A 523 -14.21 -24.34 -13.33
C LEU A 523 -12.84 -23.81 -13.81
N LEU A 524 -11.84 -23.82 -12.95
CA LEU A 524 -10.49 -23.31 -13.23
C LEU A 524 -9.55 -24.41 -13.77
N PRO A 525 -8.40 -24.06 -14.37
CA PRO A 525 -7.34 -25.01 -14.68
C PRO A 525 -6.89 -25.76 -13.43
N TYR A 526 -6.43 -27.01 -13.60
CA TYR A 526 -5.97 -27.87 -12.49
C TYR A 526 -7.05 -28.19 -11.44
N GLY A 527 -8.33 -28.12 -11.84
CA GLY A 527 -9.45 -28.62 -11.05
C GLY A 527 -9.99 -27.68 -9.97
N ASP A 528 -9.39 -26.52 -9.74
CA ASP A 528 -9.91 -25.52 -8.81
C ASP A 528 -11.29 -24.99 -9.25
N LYS A 529 -12.05 -24.43 -8.30
CA LYS A 529 -13.41 -23.91 -8.53
C LYS A 529 -13.48 -22.42 -8.21
N LEU A 530 -14.30 -21.67 -8.94
CA LEU A 530 -14.49 -20.24 -8.74
C LEU A 530 -15.96 -19.90 -8.51
N LEU A 531 -16.23 -19.06 -7.50
CA LEU A 531 -17.53 -18.45 -7.25
C LEU A 531 -17.40 -16.92 -7.24
N VAL A 532 -18.43 -16.23 -7.73
CA VAL A 532 -18.47 -14.76 -7.83
C VAL A 532 -19.63 -14.21 -7.01
N PHE A 533 -19.39 -13.18 -6.18
CA PHE A 533 -20.35 -12.56 -5.29
C PHE A 533 -20.30 -11.03 -5.38
N ASP A 534 -21.35 -10.35 -4.90
CA ASP A 534 -21.31 -8.90 -4.71
C ASP A 534 -20.37 -8.52 -3.57
N TYR A 535 -19.70 -7.38 -3.68
CA TYR A 535 -18.83 -6.86 -2.63
C TYR A 535 -19.61 -6.12 -1.53
N MET A 536 -19.40 -6.54 -0.27
CA MET A 536 -19.98 -5.89 0.92
C MET A 536 -19.03 -4.85 1.49
N ARG A 537 -19.37 -3.56 1.37
CA ARG A 537 -18.46 -2.45 1.70
C ARG A 537 -18.12 -2.32 3.18
N LYS A 538 -19.05 -2.63 4.09
CA LYS A 538 -18.82 -2.53 5.55
C LYS A 538 -18.07 -3.74 6.12
N GLY A 539 -17.70 -4.73 5.30
CA GLY A 539 -16.89 -5.86 5.71
C GLY A 539 -17.64 -6.87 6.59
N SER A 540 -16.91 -7.65 7.38
CA SER A 540 -17.48 -8.65 8.29
C SER A 540 -17.96 -8.05 9.60
N LEU A 541 -18.94 -8.69 10.23
CA LEU A 541 -19.44 -8.34 11.56
C LEU A 541 -18.33 -8.38 12.61
N SER A 542 -17.41 -9.35 12.52
CA SER A 542 -16.25 -9.43 13.43
C SER A 542 -15.37 -8.18 13.34
N THR A 543 -15.08 -7.70 12.12
CA THR A 543 -14.32 -6.45 11.92
C THR A 543 -15.12 -5.24 12.43
N PHE A 544 -16.43 -5.24 12.18
CA PHE A 544 -17.33 -4.17 12.61
C PHE A 544 -17.38 -4.03 14.14
N LEU A 545 -17.32 -5.15 14.87
CA LEU A 545 -17.33 -5.16 16.35
C LEU A 545 -15.95 -4.89 16.96
N HIS A 546 -14.87 -5.48 16.41
CA HIS A 546 -13.57 -5.54 17.11
C HIS A 546 -12.45 -4.70 16.50
N ALA A 547 -12.56 -4.26 15.23
CA ALA A 547 -11.51 -3.46 14.58
C ALA A 547 -11.67 -1.94 14.80
N ARG A 548 -12.80 -1.53 15.37
CA ARG A 548 -13.02 -0.18 15.89
C ARG A 548 -12.26 -0.06 17.22
N GLY A 549 -11.48 0.99 17.42
CA GLY A 549 -10.91 1.27 18.74
C GLY A 549 -12.02 1.37 19.79
N ARG A 550 -11.71 1.20 21.08
CA ARG A 550 -12.68 1.20 22.21
C ARG A 550 -13.61 2.43 22.31
N ASN A 551 -13.50 3.42 21.42
CA ASN A 551 -14.20 4.72 21.51
C ASN A 551 -15.37 4.90 20.52
N THR A 552 -15.79 3.86 19.77
CA THR A 552 -17.00 3.94 18.91
C THR A 552 -17.93 2.75 19.16
N PRO A 553 -18.81 2.83 20.17
CA PRO A 553 -19.73 1.73 20.49
C PRO A 553 -20.75 1.49 19.38
N VAL A 554 -21.16 0.23 19.23
CA VAL A 554 -22.31 -0.14 18.40
C VAL A 554 -23.56 -0.03 19.26
N TYR A 555 -24.54 0.78 18.85
CA TYR A 555 -25.78 0.98 19.60
C TYR A 555 -26.68 -0.27 19.61
N TRP A 556 -27.52 -0.39 20.65
CA TRP A 556 -28.48 -1.48 20.84
C TRP A 556 -29.35 -1.75 19.61
N ALA A 557 -29.92 -0.70 19.00
CA ALA A 557 -30.77 -0.82 17.83
C ALA A 557 -30.05 -1.50 16.64
N THR A 558 -28.78 -1.14 16.39
CA THR A 558 -27.97 -1.75 15.34
C THR A 558 -27.67 -3.22 15.64
N ARG A 559 -27.34 -3.54 16.90
CA ARG A 559 -27.12 -4.94 17.34
C ARG A 559 -28.37 -5.79 17.13
N MET A 560 -29.56 -5.24 17.42
CA MET A 560 -30.84 -5.93 17.22
C MET A 560 -31.22 -6.08 15.74
N ILE A 561 -30.92 -5.10 14.88
CA ILE A 561 -31.10 -5.25 13.41
C ILE A 561 -30.26 -6.42 12.89
N ILE A 562 -29.01 -6.51 13.34
CA ILE A 562 -28.09 -7.58 12.96
C ILE A 562 -28.62 -8.94 13.47
N ALA A 563 -28.98 -9.05 14.75
CA ALA A 563 -29.50 -10.29 15.34
C ALA A 563 -30.78 -10.77 14.64
N LYS A 564 -31.76 -9.88 14.42
CA LYS A 564 -33.03 -10.21 13.74
C LYS A 564 -32.79 -10.60 12.28
N GLY A 565 -31.93 -9.87 11.56
CA GLY A 565 -31.61 -10.16 10.18
C GLY A 565 -30.91 -11.52 10.01
N MET A 566 -29.99 -11.85 10.91
CA MET A 566 -29.35 -13.18 10.94
C MET A 566 -30.36 -14.29 11.23
N ALA A 567 -31.20 -14.14 12.25
CA ALA A 567 -32.23 -15.14 12.57
C ALA A 567 -33.21 -15.35 11.41
N ARG A 568 -33.57 -14.27 10.69
CA ARG A 568 -34.43 -14.33 9.51
C ARG A 568 -33.79 -15.09 8.35
N GLY A 569 -32.53 -14.79 8.04
CA GLY A 569 -31.77 -15.53 7.02
C GLY A 569 -31.63 -17.01 7.37
N LEU A 570 -31.34 -17.33 8.63
CA LEU A 570 -31.15 -18.72 9.06
C LEU A 570 -32.47 -19.52 9.07
N ALA A 571 -33.57 -18.92 9.54
CA ALA A 571 -34.90 -19.55 9.50
C ALA A 571 -35.31 -19.90 8.06
N TYR A 572 -35.06 -19.01 7.11
CA TYR A 572 -35.31 -19.27 5.69
C TYR A 572 -34.49 -20.46 5.17
N LEU A 573 -33.20 -20.54 5.53
CA LEU A 573 -32.34 -21.66 5.12
C LEU A 573 -32.86 -23.00 5.67
N HIS A 574 -33.17 -23.06 6.97
CA HIS A 574 -33.58 -24.28 7.65
C HIS A 574 -34.96 -24.77 7.26
N ASP A 575 -35.94 -23.87 7.17
CA ASP A 575 -37.34 -24.25 7.00
C ASP A 575 -37.74 -24.34 5.53
N ASP A 576 -37.39 -23.32 4.74
CA ASP A 576 -37.87 -23.17 3.36
C ASP A 576 -36.92 -23.84 2.36
N LYS A 577 -35.61 -23.89 2.66
CA LYS A 577 -34.60 -24.49 1.79
C LYS A 577 -34.05 -25.82 2.27
N ARG A 578 -34.25 -26.19 3.54
CA ARG A 578 -33.65 -27.38 4.16
C ARG A 578 -32.12 -27.42 4.01
N ILE A 579 -31.48 -26.24 4.00
CA ILE A 579 -30.02 -26.09 3.89
C ILE A 579 -29.47 -25.79 5.28
N ILE A 580 -28.45 -26.54 5.69
CA ILE A 580 -27.67 -26.27 6.91
C ILE A 580 -26.50 -25.37 6.54
N HIS A 581 -26.26 -24.32 7.33
CA HIS A 581 -25.16 -23.41 7.10
C HIS A 581 -23.81 -24.06 7.46
N GLY A 582 -23.70 -24.72 8.61
CA GLY A 582 -22.55 -25.53 9.03
C GLY A 582 -21.27 -24.77 9.38
N ASN A 583 -21.16 -23.50 9.00
CA ASN A 583 -19.99 -22.64 9.25
C ASN A 583 -20.34 -21.21 9.68
N LEU A 584 -21.35 -21.03 10.53
CA LEU A 584 -21.84 -19.69 10.88
C LEU A 584 -20.90 -19.03 11.91
N THR A 585 -20.23 -17.94 11.54
CA THR A 585 -19.35 -17.15 12.43
C THR A 585 -19.53 -15.65 12.15
N ALA A 586 -19.07 -14.77 13.04
CA ALA A 586 -19.14 -13.32 12.80
C ALA A 586 -18.26 -12.86 11.61
N ASN A 587 -17.29 -13.67 11.17
CA ASN A 587 -16.52 -13.41 9.94
C ASN A 587 -17.32 -13.71 8.67
N ASN A 588 -18.29 -14.62 8.77
CA ASN A 588 -19.14 -15.06 7.67
C ASN A 588 -20.49 -14.33 7.66
N VAL A 589 -20.67 -13.31 8.51
CA VAL A 589 -21.77 -12.35 8.43
C VAL A 589 -21.19 -11.04 7.90
N LEU A 590 -21.59 -10.66 6.69
CA LEU A 590 -21.13 -9.41 6.06
C LEU A 590 -22.21 -8.33 6.18
N LEU A 591 -21.80 -7.07 6.27
CA LEU A 591 -22.72 -5.94 6.35
C LEU A 591 -22.78 -5.20 5.01
N ASP A 592 -24.00 -4.99 4.49
CA ASP A 592 -24.21 -4.15 3.32
C ASP A 592 -24.03 -2.65 3.64
N GLU A 593 -24.19 -1.78 2.63
CA GLU A 593 -23.98 -0.33 2.82
C GLU A 593 -24.92 0.26 3.88
N GLN A 594 -26.12 -0.29 4.01
CA GLN A 594 -27.14 0.11 4.98
C GLN A 594 -26.89 -0.51 6.38
N GLY A 595 -25.92 -1.42 6.52
CA GLY A 595 -25.63 -2.10 7.78
C GLY A 595 -26.52 -3.31 8.06
N ASN A 596 -27.27 -3.80 7.07
CA ASN A 596 -28.03 -5.02 7.21
C ASN A 596 -27.10 -6.25 7.11
N PRO A 597 -27.36 -7.31 7.88
CA PRO A 597 -26.55 -8.53 7.83
C PRO A 597 -26.89 -9.36 6.60
N LYS A 598 -25.85 -9.87 5.94
CA LYS A 598 -25.88 -10.90 4.90
C LYS A 598 -25.07 -12.10 5.38
N ILE A 599 -25.72 -13.24 5.57
CA ILE A 599 -25.04 -14.51 5.87
C ILE A 599 -24.32 -14.98 4.60
N ALA A 600 -23.01 -15.11 4.65
CA ALA A 600 -22.12 -15.54 3.57
C ALA A 600 -21.60 -16.97 3.85
N ASP A 601 -20.94 -17.57 2.85
CA ASP A 601 -20.29 -18.90 2.96
C ASP A 601 -21.25 -20.09 3.11
N ILE A 602 -22.54 -19.90 2.81
CA ILE A 602 -23.56 -20.96 2.68
C ILE A 602 -23.12 -21.99 1.60
N ASP A 603 -22.33 -21.53 0.64
CA ASP A 603 -21.73 -22.32 -0.44
C ASP A 603 -20.77 -23.40 0.02
N LEU A 604 -20.00 -23.16 1.09
CA LEU A 604 -18.90 -24.03 1.46
C LEU A 604 -19.38 -25.39 2.01
N THR A 605 -20.43 -25.41 2.83
CA THR A 605 -20.94 -26.66 3.43
C THR A 605 -21.54 -27.60 2.39
N LEU A 606 -22.12 -27.06 1.31
CA LEU A 606 -22.63 -27.88 0.23
C LEU A 606 -21.48 -28.41 -0.63
N MET A 607 -20.47 -27.58 -0.93
CA MET A 607 -19.48 -27.85 -1.99
C MET A 607 -18.19 -28.57 -1.55
N MET A 608 -18.01 -28.81 -0.26
CA MET A 608 -16.76 -29.36 0.29
C MET A 608 -16.76 -30.89 0.39
N THR A 609 -15.57 -31.48 0.29
CA THR A 609 -15.31 -32.88 0.66
C THR A 609 -15.28 -33.04 2.18
N ALA A 610 -15.28 -34.28 2.69
CA ALA A 610 -15.16 -34.55 4.13
C ALA A 610 -13.93 -33.87 4.77
N ASP A 611 -12.79 -33.89 4.07
CA ASP A 611 -11.57 -33.21 4.51
C ASP A 611 -11.71 -31.68 4.52
N GLY A 612 -12.42 -31.11 3.55
CA GLY A 612 -12.75 -29.68 3.52
C GLY A 612 -13.62 -29.28 4.70
N SER A 613 -14.68 -30.05 4.96
CA SER A 613 -15.61 -29.85 6.07
C SER A 613 -14.92 -29.98 7.44
N SER A 614 -14.02 -30.95 7.62
CA SER A 614 -13.24 -31.12 8.84
C SER A 614 -12.34 -29.91 9.13
N ASN A 615 -11.67 -29.38 8.10
CA ASN A 615 -10.84 -28.17 8.23
C ASN A 615 -11.66 -26.92 8.58
N MET A 616 -12.86 -26.79 8.02
CA MET A 616 -13.79 -25.71 8.39
C MET A 616 -14.21 -25.81 9.86
N LEU A 617 -14.62 -26.98 10.32
CA LEU A 617 -15.01 -27.23 11.71
C LEU A 617 -13.87 -26.97 12.70
N ALA A 618 -12.63 -27.33 12.32
CA ALA A 618 -11.45 -27.03 13.12
C ALA A 618 -11.20 -25.52 13.26
N ALA A 619 -11.41 -24.74 12.19
CA ALA A 619 -11.29 -23.28 12.23
C ALA A 619 -12.37 -22.65 13.13
N MET A 620 -13.63 -23.06 13.00
CA MET A 620 -14.73 -22.61 13.87
C MET A 620 -14.47 -22.91 15.36
N GLY A 621 -13.86 -24.07 15.65
CA GLY A 621 -13.50 -24.46 17.01
C GLY A 621 -12.47 -23.52 17.64
N LYS A 622 -11.51 -23.02 16.84
CA LYS A 622 -10.53 -22.03 17.30
C LYS A 622 -11.16 -20.64 17.51
N GLU A 623 -12.17 -20.30 16.72
CA GLU A 623 -12.89 -19.03 16.81
C GLU A 623 -13.98 -19.00 17.92
N GLY A 624 -14.30 -20.15 18.53
CA GLY A 624 -15.23 -20.24 19.65
C GLY A 624 -16.72 -20.38 19.28
N TYR A 625 -17.04 -20.62 17.99
CA TYR A 625 -18.43 -20.75 17.51
C TYR A 625 -18.92 -22.20 17.36
N ARG A 626 -18.03 -23.19 17.51
CA ARG A 626 -18.35 -24.63 17.29
C ARG A 626 -19.27 -25.16 18.39
N ALA A 627 -20.38 -25.77 17.99
CA ALA A 627 -21.29 -26.45 18.92
C ALA A 627 -20.58 -27.65 19.61
N PRO A 628 -20.83 -27.89 20.91
CA PRO A 628 -20.06 -28.87 21.69
C PRO A 628 -20.21 -30.31 21.20
N GLU A 629 -21.35 -30.67 20.63
CA GLU A 629 -21.63 -32.01 20.11
C GLU A 629 -20.82 -32.35 18.86
N LEU A 630 -20.44 -31.35 18.06
CA LEU A 630 -19.57 -31.50 16.89
C LEU A 630 -18.14 -31.87 17.27
N SER A 631 -17.77 -31.94 18.55
CA SER A 631 -16.43 -32.39 18.99
C SER A 631 -16.23 -33.90 18.88
N LYS A 632 -17.31 -34.67 18.67
CA LYS A 632 -17.25 -36.12 18.44
C LYS A 632 -17.08 -36.39 16.94
N GLU A 633 -16.23 -37.35 16.60
CA GLU A 633 -15.88 -37.66 15.19
C GLU A 633 -17.07 -38.12 14.33
N GLU A 634 -18.15 -38.60 14.96
CA GLU A 634 -19.33 -39.16 14.27
C GLU A 634 -20.49 -38.16 14.09
N GLU A 635 -20.41 -36.95 14.65
CA GLU A 635 -21.53 -35.99 14.62
C GLU A 635 -21.39 -34.95 13.48
N GLU A 636 -22.43 -34.87 12.63
CA GLU A 636 -22.50 -33.93 11.51
C GLU A 636 -23.23 -32.62 11.87
N ALA A 637 -22.90 -31.54 11.15
CA ALA A 637 -23.57 -30.26 11.29
C ALA A 637 -25.06 -30.37 10.94
N ASN A 638 -25.90 -29.78 11.78
CA ASN A 638 -27.36 -29.78 11.64
C ASN A 638 -27.96 -28.42 12.02
N ALA A 639 -29.28 -28.26 11.86
CA ALA A 639 -29.95 -26.98 12.13
C ALA A 639 -29.70 -26.46 13.57
N LYS A 640 -29.59 -27.36 14.56
CA LYS A 640 -29.32 -27.00 15.96
C LYS A 640 -27.88 -26.56 16.19
N THR A 641 -26.92 -27.02 15.37
CA THR A 641 -25.54 -26.53 15.43
C THR A 641 -25.44 -25.10 14.93
N ASP A 642 -26.17 -24.72 13.88
CA ASP A 642 -26.23 -23.33 13.41
C ASP A 642 -26.91 -22.41 14.44
N VAL A 643 -27.96 -22.90 15.12
CA VAL A 643 -28.62 -22.15 16.21
C VAL A 643 -27.65 -21.89 17.37
N TYR A 644 -26.77 -22.85 17.69
CA TYR A 644 -25.73 -22.62 18.69
C TYR A 644 -24.80 -21.50 18.26
N SER A 645 -24.27 -21.53 17.04
CA SER A 645 -23.38 -20.49 16.54
C SER A 645 -24.06 -19.12 16.45
N LEU A 646 -25.35 -19.07 16.05
CA LEU A 646 -26.18 -17.85 16.14
C LEU A 646 -26.24 -17.32 17.57
N GLY A 647 -26.45 -18.21 18.55
CA GLY A 647 -26.45 -17.86 19.97
C GLY A 647 -25.12 -17.25 20.44
N VAL A 648 -23.98 -17.82 20.02
CA VAL A 648 -22.65 -17.26 20.32
C VAL A 648 -22.47 -15.87 19.71
N ILE A 649 -22.91 -15.66 18.46
CA ILE A 649 -22.84 -14.34 17.82
C ILE A 649 -23.74 -13.32 18.53
N ILE A 650 -24.92 -13.74 19.00
CA ILE A 650 -25.77 -12.86 19.83
C ILE A 650 -25.06 -12.52 21.14
N LEU A 651 -24.40 -13.48 21.83
CA LEU A 651 -23.61 -13.17 23.02
C LEU A 651 -22.43 -12.23 22.74
N GLU A 652 -21.75 -12.41 21.61
CA GLU A 652 -20.70 -11.50 21.14
C GLU A 652 -21.26 -10.09 20.89
N LEU A 653 -22.45 -9.99 20.28
CA LEU A 653 -23.19 -8.74 20.12
C LEU A 653 -23.60 -8.15 21.48
N LEU A 654 -23.92 -8.91 22.51
CA LEU A 654 -24.33 -8.34 23.81
C LEU A 654 -23.14 -7.88 24.67
N THR A 655 -22.04 -8.62 24.59
CA THR A 655 -20.88 -8.44 25.48
C THR A 655 -19.79 -7.57 24.87
N GLY A 656 -19.79 -7.39 23.54
CA GLY A 656 -18.67 -6.78 22.81
C GLY A 656 -17.38 -7.61 22.88
N LYS A 657 -17.42 -8.83 23.43
CA LYS A 657 -16.25 -9.69 23.62
C LYS A 657 -16.16 -10.72 22.50
N SER A 658 -14.96 -10.86 21.93
CA SER A 658 -14.71 -11.90 20.93
C SER A 658 -14.72 -13.29 21.57
N PRO A 659 -15.46 -14.26 20.99
CA PRO A 659 -15.56 -15.63 21.51
C PRO A 659 -14.27 -16.46 21.34
N ALA A 660 -13.30 -15.98 20.55
CA ALA A 660 -12.01 -16.63 20.38
C ALA A 660 -11.13 -16.58 21.65
N TYR A 661 -11.40 -15.63 22.57
CA TYR A 661 -10.65 -15.48 23.81
C TYR A 661 -11.40 -16.12 24.98
N ARG A 662 -10.72 -17.03 25.69
CA ARG A 662 -11.22 -17.58 26.94
C ARG A 662 -11.14 -16.54 28.05
N ILE A 663 -12.23 -16.38 28.81
CA ILE A 663 -12.32 -15.44 29.93
C ILE A 663 -12.25 -16.28 31.21
N ASN A 664 -11.20 -16.10 32.01
CA ASN A 664 -10.94 -16.93 33.20
C ASN A 664 -10.93 -18.45 32.90
N GLY A 665 -10.43 -18.83 31.71
CA GLY A 665 -10.40 -20.24 31.27
C GLY A 665 -11.72 -20.77 30.70
N LEU A 666 -12.82 -20.02 30.81
CA LEU A 666 -14.13 -20.37 30.27
C LEU A 666 -14.31 -19.81 28.85
N ASP A 667 -15.07 -20.52 28.01
CA ASP A 667 -15.55 -19.95 26.74
C ASP A 667 -16.63 -18.89 26.98
N LEU A 668 -16.96 -18.09 25.96
CA LEU A 668 -17.90 -16.98 26.11
C LEU A 668 -19.28 -17.41 26.65
N PRO A 669 -19.92 -18.48 26.13
CA PRO A 669 -21.15 -19.03 26.73
C PRO A 669 -21.02 -19.42 28.21
N GLN A 670 -19.97 -20.15 28.59
CA GLN A 670 -19.73 -20.57 29.97
C GLN A 670 -19.48 -19.39 30.89
N TRP A 671 -18.70 -18.41 30.44
CA TRP A 671 -18.41 -17.19 31.19
C TRP A 671 -19.69 -16.39 31.45
N VAL A 672 -20.51 -16.16 30.42
CA VAL A 672 -21.81 -15.48 30.54
C VAL A 672 -22.74 -16.22 31.51
N ALA A 673 -22.85 -17.55 31.39
CA ALA A 673 -23.67 -18.36 32.28
C ALA A 673 -23.20 -18.30 33.74
N SER A 674 -21.88 -18.23 33.97
CA SER A 674 -21.32 -18.15 35.33
C SER A 674 -21.69 -16.86 36.06
N ILE A 675 -21.73 -15.72 35.34
CA ILE A 675 -22.04 -14.40 35.93
C ILE A 675 -23.54 -14.23 36.20
N ILE A 676 -24.41 -14.79 35.34
CA ILE A 676 -25.86 -14.67 35.51
C ILE A 676 -26.34 -15.44 36.75
N ASN A 677 -25.65 -16.53 37.11
CA ASN A 677 -25.92 -17.27 38.35
C ASN A 677 -25.52 -16.50 39.62
N GLU A 678 -24.77 -15.39 39.52
CA GLU A 678 -24.38 -14.50 40.62
C GLU A 678 -25.29 -13.27 40.78
N ASP A 679 -26.49 -13.26 40.17
CA ASP A 679 -27.47 -12.16 40.19
C ASP A 679 -26.93 -10.81 39.66
N SER A 680 -26.03 -10.83 38.68
CA SER A 680 -25.33 -9.63 38.21
C SER A 680 -25.32 -9.46 36.69
N THR A 681 -26.52 -9.36 36.09
CA THR A 681 -26.72 -9.13 34.65
C THR A 681 -25.97 -7.90 34.13
N SER A 682 -25.80 -6.86 34.97
CA SER A 682 -25.06 -5.64 34.66
C SER A 682 -23.55 -5.83 34.47
N LYS A 683 -22.94 -6.92 34.94
CA LYS A 683 -21.50 -7.20 34.79
C LYS A 683 -21.13 -7.89 33.47
N VAL A 684 -22.11 -8.44 32.76
CA VAL A 684 -21.92 -9.19 31.51
C VAL A 684 -21.84 -8.25 30.30
N VAL A 685 -22.53 -7.12 30.41
CA VAL A 685 -22.85 -6.21 29.32
C VAL A 685 -21.67 -5.28 29.04
N ASP A 686 -21.43 -5.00 27.76
CA ASP A 686 -20.46 -4.00 27.32
C ASP A 686 -20.80 -2.64 28.00
N PHE A 687 -19.95 -2.14 28.89
CA PHE A 687 -20.21 -0.95 29.70
C PHE A 687 -20.34 0.34 28.86
N ASP A 688 -20.01 0.30 27.57
CA ASP A 688 -20.27 1.38 26.61
C ASP A 688 -21.70 1.35 26.02
N LEU A 689 -22.57 0.42 26.44
CA LEU A 689 -23.95 0.35 25.95
C LEU A 689 -24.86 1.47 26.47
N GLU A 690 -24.48 2.26 27.49
CA GLU A 690 -25.39 3.27 28.05
C GLU A 690 -24.76 4.31 29.02
N LEU A 691 -23.83 5.14 28.54
CA LEU A 691 -23.51 6.38 29.25
C LEU A 691 -24.60 7.45 29.00
N ARG A 692 -25.83 7.23 29.54
CA ARG A 692 -26.74 8.25 30.10
C ARG A 692 -28.14 7.69 30.35
N ARG A 693 -28.54 7.71 31.63
CA ARG A 693 -29.88 7.57 32.19
C ARG A 693 -31.02 7.97 31.22
N ASP A 694 -31.85 7.00 30.86
CA ASP A 694 -33.28 7.22 30.63
C ASP A 694 -33.99 7.26 32.01
N PRO A 695 -34.69 8.34 32.39
CA PRO A 695 -35.50 8.36 33.60
C PRO A 695 -36.67 7.36 33.58
N ALA A 696 -36.97 6.70 32.46
CA ALA A 696 -38.04 5.70 32.33
C ALA A 696 -37.60 4.23 32.54
N GLY A 697 -36.32 3.97 32.85
CA GLY A 697 -35.77 2.89 33.71
C GLY A 697 -36.19 1.40 33.63
N GLY A 698 -37.16 0.96 32.83
CA GLY A 698 -37.69 -0.42 32.88
C GLY A 698 -37.42 -1.27 31.62
N THR A 699 -37.78 -0.77 30.44
CA THR A 699 -37.96 -1.60 29.23
C THR A 699 -36.65 -2.06 28.57
N PHE A 700 -35.57 -1.27 28.62
CA PHE A 700 -34.28 -1.65 28.02
C PHE A 700 -33.62 -2.83 28.75
N VAL A 701 -33.67 -2.83 30.09
CA VAL A 701 -33.08 -3.90 30.91
C VAL A 701 -33.84 -5.21 30.69
N ASP A 702 -35.16 -5.14 30.51
CA ASP A 702 -36.00 -6.30 30.19
C ASP A 702 -35.68 -6.86 28.80
N ASP A 703 -35.62 -6.02 27.76
CA ASP A 703 -35.26 -6.41 26.39
C ASP A 703 -33.86 -7.05 26.32
N LEU A 704 -32.89 -6.45 27.02
CA LEU A 704 -31.53 -6.95 27.14
C LEU A 704 -31.50 -8.30 27.84
N THR A 705 -32.23 -8.41 28.95
CA THR A 705 -32.33 -9.64 29.75
C THR A 705 -32.98 -10.76 28.94
N ASP A 706 -34.04 -10.47 28.19
CA ASP A 706 -34.75 -11.46 27.38
C ASP A 706 -33.94 -11.88 26.15
N THR A 707 -33.19 -10.94 25.53
CA THR A 707 -32.22 -11.26 24.47
C THR A 707 -31.09 -12.15 25.00
N LEU A 708 -30.59 -11.87 26.21
CA LEU A 708 -29.56 -12.67 26.88
C LEU A 708 -30.06 -14.08 27.22
N LYS A 709 -31.27 -14.20 27.78
CA LYS A 709 -31.92 -15.51 28.05
C LYS A 709 -32.15 -16.30 26.76
N LEU A 710 -32.54 -15.63 25.67
CA LEU A 710 -32.70 -16.25 24.37
C LEU A 710 -31.35 -16.76 23.82
N ALA A 711 -30.31 -15.94 23.89
CA ALA A 711 -28.95 -16.33 23.48
C ALA A 711 -28.44 -17.54 24.28
N LEU A 712 -28.66 -17.56 25.60
CA LEU A 712 -28.32 -18.68 26.47
C LEU A 712 -29.05 -19.98 26.11
N ARG A 713 -30.34 -19.91 25.75
CA ARG A 713 -31.08 -21.08 25.25
C ARG A 713 -30.54 -21.57 23.91
N CYS A 714 -30.10 -20.66 23.04
CA CYS A 714 -29.47 -21.02 21.77
C CYS A 714 -28.15 -21.76 21.97
N VAL A 715 -27.34 -21.38 22.96
CA VAL A 715 -26.04 -22.01 23.27
C VAL A 715 -26.12 -23.18 24.26
N HIS A 716 -27.31 -23.73 24.50
CA HIS A 716 -27.47 -24.84 25.44
C HIS A 716 -26.63 -26.07 24.99
N PRO A 717 -25.88 -26.76 25.88
CA PRO A 717 -25.03 -27.89 25.49
C PRO A 717 -25.76 -29.03 24.77
N SER A 718 -26.98 -29.36 25.23
CA SER A 718 -27.85 -30.34 24.55
C SER A 718 -28.60 -29.72 23.35
N PRO A 719 -28.45 -30.26 22.12
CA PRO A 719 -29.11 -29.73 20.91
C PRO A 719 -30.64 -29.68 21.00
N ASN A 720 -31.25 -30.69 21.61
CA ASN A 720 -32.71 -30.82 21.74
C ASN A 720 -33.36 -29.74 22.61
N LYS A 721 -32.58 -29.02 23.42
CA LYS A 721 -33.06 -27.92 24.27
C LYS A 721 -32.96 -26.56 23.60
N ARG A 722 -32.28 -26.48 22.44
CA ARG A 722 -32.15 -25.23 21.68
C ARG A 722 -33.44 -24.98 20.90
N PRO A 723 -33.91 -23.71 20.79
CA PRO A 723 -35.05 -23.36 19.94
C PRO A 723 -34.76 -23.64 18.45
N GLU A 724 -35.78 -23.62 17.60
CA GLU A 724 -35.58 -23.56 16.15
C GLU A 724 -35.25 -22.13 15.70
N ALA A 725 -34.55 -21.96 14.58
CA ALA A 725 -34.20 -20.63 14.07
C ALA A 725 -35.42 -19.72 13.86
N ARG A 726 -36.56 -20.27 13.40
CA ARG A 726 -37.85 -19.54 13.30
C ARG A 726 -38.39 -19.09 14.65
N GLU A 727 -38.20 -19.91 15.69
CA GLU A 727 -38.60 -19.57 17.05
C GLU A 727 -37.69 -18.50 17.65
N VAL A 728 -36.39 -18.56 17.37
CA VAL A 728 -35.44 -17.47 17.71
C VAL A 728 -35.84 -16.17 17.04
N LEU A 729 -36.16 -16.19 15.74
CA LEU A 729 -36.65 -15.03 15.02
C LEU A 729 -37.94 -14.48 15.65
N ARG A 730 -38.94 -15.34 15.87
CA ARG A 730 -40.23 -14.96 16.47
C ARG A 730 -40.02 -14.29 17.82
N GLN A 731 -39.14 -14.84 18.66
CA GLN A 731 -38.83 -14.25 19.96
C GLN A 731 -38.04 -12.95 19.84
N LEU A 732 -37.05 -12.84 18.94
CA LEU A 732 -36.37 -11.56 18.67
C LEU A 732 -37.30 -10.50 18.08
N GLU A 733 -38.33 -10.89 17.32
CA GLU A 733 -39.37 -9.98 16.81
C GLU A 733 -40.33 -9.54 17.92
N GLN A 734 -40.65 -10.46 18.86
CA GLN A 734 -41.45 -10.17 20.06
C GLN A 734 -40.72 -9.34 21.11
N ILE A 735 -39.39 -9.49 21.20
CA ILE A 735 -38.48 -8.52 21.81
C ILE A 735 -38.45 -7.31 20.86
N SER A 736 -39.58 -6.60 20.82
CA SER A 736 -39.67 -5.36 20.06
C SER A 736 -38.80 -4.31 20.76
N PRO A 737 -38.06 -3.46 20.06
CA PRO A 737 -37.75 -2.14 20.59
C PRO A 737 -39.06 -1.31 20.57
N GLY A 738 -40.07 -1.69 21.37
CA GLY A 738 -41.45 -1.21 21.22
C GLY A 738 -42.08 -1.61 19.87
N SER A 739 -43.21 -2.32 19.88
CA SER A 739 -43.88 -2.75 18.65
C SER A 739 -44.30 -1.56 17.78
N ASP A 740 -44.39 -1.80 16.48
CA ASP A 740 -44.74 -0.94 15.35
C ASP A 740 -46.16 -0.30 15.43
N GLY A 741 -46.37 0.48 16.47
CA GLY A 741 -47.61 1.14 16.87
C GLY A 741 -47.45 1.87 18.21
N GLY A 742 -46.49 1.42 19.01
CA GLY A 742 -45.94 2.09 20.20
C GLY A 742 -44.78 3.05 19.88
N SER A 743 -44.16 3.01 18.71
CA SER A 743 -43.27 4.12 18.28
C SER A 743 -44.06 5.44 18.19
N ARG A 744 -45.33 5.39 17.76
CA ARG A 744 -46.24 6.55 17.71
C ARG A 744 -46.93 6.89 19.03
N GLN A 745 -47.00 5.98 20.01
CA GLN A 745 -47.63 6.24 21.31
C GLN A 745 -46.59 6.48 22.41
N SER A 746 -45.41 5.86 22.37
CA SER A 746 -44.31 6.05 23.33
C SER A 746 -43.46 7.27 22.96
N ALA A 747 -43.22 7.55 21.67
CA ALA A 747 -42.68 8.86 21.28
C ALA A 747 -43.70 9.96 21.54
N ARG A 748 -45.01 9.70 21.35
CA ARG A 748 -46.08 10.63 21.70
C ARG A 748 -46.26 10.82 23.20
N ILE A 749 -46.16 9.79 24.05
CA ILE A 749 -46.27 9.93 25.53
C ILE A 749 -44.98 10.52 26.09
N ALA A 750 -43.80 10.22 25.53
CA ALA A 750 -42.55 10.88 25.90
C ALA A 750 -42.54 12.34 25.45
N LEU A 751 -42.98 12.65 24.23
CA LEU A 751 -43.14 14.03 23.73
C LEU A 751 -44.29 14.76 24.42
N GLU A 752 -45.41 14.12 24.78
CA GLU A 752 -46.55 14.70 25.54
C GLU A 752 -46.17 14.93 27.01
N SER A 753 -45.38 14.03 27.62
CA SER A 753 -44.85 14.19 29.00
C SER A 753 -43.79 15.29 29.08
N ILE A 754 -42.93 15.39 28.05
CA ILE A 754 -41.94 16.46 27.89
C ILE A 754 -42.65 17.79 27.54
N ALA A 755 -43.65 17.78 26.66
CA ALA A 755 -44.52 18.92 26.36
C ALA A 755 -45.28 19.45 27.59
N LEU A 756 -45.79 18.57 28.47
CA LEU A 756 -46.44 18.95 29.73
C LEU A 756 -45.46 19.44 30.80
N GLN A 757 -44.21 18.99 30.80
CA GLN A 757 -43.16 19.46 31.73
C GLN A 757 -42.52 20.79 31.30
N ILE A 758 -42.64 21.18 30.03
CA ILE A 758 -42.04 22.41 29.47
C ILE A 758 -43.10 23.41 28.95
N GLY A 759 -44.40 23.06 28.95
CA GLY A 759 -45.51 24.00 28.69
C GLY A 759 -45.87 24.24 27.22
N ILE A 760 -45.63 23.29 26.30
CA ILE A 760 -45.84 23.48 24.85
C ILE A 760 -46.80 22.39 24.30
N GLU A 761 -47.99 22.76 23.83
CA GLU A 761 -48.92 21.84 23.13
C GLU A 761 -48.56 21.72 21.63
N CYS A 762 -48.22 20.53 21.13
CA CYS A 762 -48.11 20.28 19.67
C CYS A 762 -48.50 18.85 19.27
N THR A 763 -49.32 18.71 18.23
CA THR A 763 -49.80 17.44 17.62
C THR A 763 -49.68 17.51 16.09
N ILE A 764 -48.98 16.57 15.41
CA ILE A 764 -48.82 16.53 13.93
C ILE A 764 -48.61 15.07 13.39
N PRO A 765 -49.46 14.52 12.47
CA PRO A 765 -49.17 13.37 11.58
C PRO A 765 -49.24 13.55 10.01
N ILE A 766 -48.34 12.79 9.33
CA ILE A 766 -47.97 12.52 7.91
C ILE A 766 -49.08 12.44 6.81
N TRP A 767 -48.93 13.17 5.67
CA TRP A 767 -49.12 12.73 4.25
C TRP A 767 -48.33 13.61 3.24
N ALA A 768 -48.11 13.09 2.01
CA ALA A 768 -47.16 13.53 0.99
C ALA A 768 -47.37 14.91 0.33
N GLU A 769 -46.24 15.44 -0.18
CA GLU A 769 -46.03 16.68 -0.95
C GLU A 769 -45.97 18.00 -0.15
N SER A 770 -44.73 18.39 0.17
CA SER A 770 -44.25 19.76 0.31
C SER A 770 -44.84 20.69 1.39
N PHE A 771 -45.67 20.23 2.33
CA PHE A 771 -46.06 21.00 3.52
C PHE A 771 -46.31 20.09 4.74
N ASP A 772 -46.18 20.60 5.96
CA ASP A 772 -46.63 19.92 7.18
C ASP A 772 -48.06 20.34 7.61
N ASP A 773 -48.61 19.74 8.67
CA ASP A 773 -50.05 19.77 9.01
C ASP A 773 -50.67 21.14 9.32
N MET A 774 -49.87 22.20 9.45
CA MET A 774 -50.36 23.58 9.58
C MET A 774 -50.25 24.38 8.26
N GLY A 775 -49.93 23.67 7.16
CA GLY A 775 -49.61 24.21 5.85
C GLY A 775 -48.23 24.87 5.77
N ARG A 776 -47.21 24.40 6.53
CA ARG A 776 -45.87 25.03 6.57
C ARG A 776 -44.90 24.36 5.59
N LYS A 777 -44.01 25.14 4.97
CA LYS A 777 -43.15 24.73 3.84
C LYS A 777 -41.72 24.46 4.31
N LEU A 778 -41.16 23.29 4.01
CA LEU A 778 -39.71 23.03 4.16
C LEU A 778 -38.96 23.75 3.03
N GLU A 779 -38.13 24.73 3.36
CA GLU A 779 -37.33 25.45 2.37
C GLU A 779 -35.93 24.83 2.23
N ARG A 780 -35.60 24.41 1.01
CA ARG A 780 -34.36 23.70 0.66
C ARG A 780 -33.47 24.59 -0.20
N PHE A 781 -32.16 24.48 -0.01
CA PHE A 781 -31.21 25.31 -0.77
C PHE A 781 -30.33 24.52 -1.76
N ASP A 782 -30.22 23.18 -1.69
CA ASP A 782 -29.42 22.37 -2.64
C ASP A 782 -29.91 20.91 -2.84
N GLY A 783 -29.90 20.44 -4.10
CA GLY A 783 -29.96 19.02 -4.52
C GLY A 783 -31.24 18.22 -4.20
N PRO A 784 -31.42 16.99 -4.75
CA PRO A 784 -32.53 16.10 -4.39
C PRO A 784 -32.26 15.46 -3.02
N LEU A 785 -32.21 16.28 -1.97
CA LEU A 785 -32.26 15.82 -0.59
C LEU A 785 -33.71 15.34 -0.36
N GLN A 786 -33.95 14.03 -0.42
CA GLN A 786 -35.25 13.45 -0.08
C GLN A 786 -35.40 13.45 1.44
N LEU A 787 -35.60 14.64 2.00
CA LEU A 787 -35.79 14.84 3.43
C LEU A 787 -37.29 14.86 3.69
N LYS A 788 -37.81 13.81 4.34
CA LYS A 788 -39.13 13.82 4.95
C LYS A 788 -38.97 14.04 6.46
N VAL A 789 -39.90 14.75 7.06
CA VAL A 789 -39.85 15.08 8.51
C VAL A 789 -39.83 13.80 9.38
N GLU A 790 -40.43 12.73 8.86
CA GLU A 790 -40.43 11.37 9.41
C GLU A 790 -39.06 10.66 9.40
N ASP A 791 -38.07 11.18 8.68
CA ASP A 791 -36.70 10.63 8.60
C ASP A 791 -35.77 11.14 9.73
N VAL A 792 -36.24 12.07 10.58
CA VAL A 792 -35.44 12.65 11.65
C VAL A 792 -35.49 11.73 12.89
N VAL A 793 -34.50 10.87 13.05
CA VAL A 793 -34.29 10.08 14.28
C VAL A 793 -33.19 10.75 15.11
N PRO A 794 -33.52 11.50 16.19
CA PRO A 794 -32.51 12.10 17.05
C PRO A 794 -31.83 11.02 17.88
N GLU A 795 -30.58 10.69 17.56
CA GLU A 795 -29.80 9.67 18.26
C GLU A 795 -29.10 10.24 19.52
N ASP A 796 -28.55 11.46 19.43
CA ASP A 796 -27.71 12.04 20.48
C ASP A 796 -27.74 13.58 20.44
N ILE A 797 -27.83 14.22 21.61
CA ILE A 797 -27.56 15.67 21.76
C ILE A 797 -26.05 15.86 21.62
N MET A 798 -25.62 16.38 20.48
CA MET A 798 -24.22 16.66 20.19
C MET A 798 -23.69 17.87 20.95
N GLY A 799 -24.58 18.81 21.25
CA GLY A 799 -24.23 20.05 21.94
C GLY A 799 -25.47 20.82 22.33
N GLN A 800 -25.39 21.49 23.48
CA GLN A 800 -26.39 22.44 23.94
C GLN A 800 -25.73 23.81 24.01
N SER A 801 -26.33 24.78 23.31
CA SER A 801 -25.93 26.18 23.36
C SER A 801 -27.07 27.03 23.91
N ILE A 802 -26.78 28.31 24.16
CA ILE A 802 -27.80 29.31 24.45
C ILE A 802 -28.82 29.42 23.32
N TYR A 803 -28.39 29.23 22.06
CA TYR A 803 -29.22 29.32 20.87
C TYR A 803 -30.14 28.11 20.64
N GLY A 804 -29.85 26.96 21.25
CA GLY A 804 -30.56 25.73 20.90
C GLY A 804 -29.78 24.44 21.18
N LYS A 805 -30.48 23.32 20.99
CA LYS A 805 -29.89 21.96 21.05
C LYS A 805 -29.57 21.49 19.64
N VAL A 806 -28.42 20.84 19.47
CA VAL A 806 -27.99 20.24 18.19
C VAL A 806 -28.06 18.74 18.31
N TYR A 807 -28.73 18.12 17.35
CA TYR A 807 -28.95 16.69 17.26
C TYR A 807 -28.19 16.10 16.09
N LYS A 808 -27.60 14.93 16.31
CA LYS A 808 -27.10 14.07 15.24
C LYS A 808 -28.28 13.30 14.65
N VAL A 809 -28.46 13.36 13.33
CA VAL A 809 -29.63 12.79 12.66
C VAL A 809 -29.20 12.02 11.43
N TRP A 810 -29.59 10.76 11.34
CA TRP A 810 -29.47 9.96 10.13
C TRP A 810 -30.69 10.17 9.25
N LEU A 811 -30.48 10.46 7.97
CA LEU A 811 -31.51 10.44 6.96
C LEU A 811 -31.76 9.00 6.49
N SER A 812 -32.94 8.73 5.94
CA SER A 812 -33.33 7.39 5.46
C SER A 812 -32.52 6.88 4.27
N ASP A 813 -31.82 7.77 3.56
CA ASP A 813 -30.85 7.43 2.51
C ASP A 813 -29.45 7.07 3.05
N GLY A 814 -29.25 7.13 4.37
CA GLY A 814 -27.98 6.86 5.03
C GLY A 814 -27.04 8.08 5.13
N SER A 815 -27.47 9.27 4.69
CA SER A 815 -26.73 10.51 4.89
C SER A 815 -26.83 10.98 6.33
N LEU A 816 -25.73 11.53 6.87
CA LEU A 816 -25.67 12.02 8.25
C LEU A 816 -25.74 13.56 8.27
N VAL A 817 -26.69 14.11 9.02
CA VAL A 817 -26.90 15.57 9.14
C VAL A 817 -26.90 16.00 10.60
N ALA A 818 -26.64 17.29 10.82
CA ALA A 818 -26.79 17.95 12.12
C ALA A 818 -28.04 18.84 12.10
N VAL A 819 -28.95 18.64 13.05
CA VAL A 819 -30.20 19.41 13.15
C VAL A 819 -30.16 20.27 14.40
N LYS A 820 -30.23 21.59 14.25
CA LYS A 820 -30.29 22.55 15.36
C LYS A 820 -31.74 22.98 15.59
N VAL A 821 -32.21 22.81 16.82
CA VAL A 821 -33.51 23.27 17.30
C VAL A 821 -33.31 24.59 18.03
N ALA A 822 -33.75 25.69 17.45
CA ALA A 822 -33.64 27.02 18.07
C ALA A 822 -34.70 27.21 19.15
N ARG A 823 -34.33 27.85 20.27
CA ARG A 823 -35.24 28.10 21.39
C ARG A 823 -36.23 29.22 21.05
N GLU A 824 -37.51 29.00 21.30
CA GLU A 824 -38.59 29.94 20.94
C GLU A 824 -38.51 31.26 21.73
N GLU A 825 -38.17 31.20 23.02
CA GLU A 825 -38.09 32.35 23.96
C GLU A 825 -37.06 33.43 23.56
N ILE A 826 -36.06 33.06 22.77
CA ILE A 826 -34.96 33.94 22.35
C ILE A 826 -34.95 34.18 20.84
N SER A 827 -35.79 33.52 20.05
CA SER A 827 -35.85 33.72 18.60
C SER A 827 -36.61 35.00 18.25
N LYS A 828 -36.24 35.69 17.18
CA LYS A 828 -37.07 36.78 16.63
C LYS A 828 -38.46 36.28 16.25
N ASP A 829 -39.38 37.22 16.02
CA ASP A 829 -40.71 36.88 15.52
C ASP A 829 -40.63 36.00 14.25
N GLN A 830 -41.66 35.18 14.05
CA GLN A 830 -41.67 34.11 13.07
C GLN A 830 -41.46 34.57 11.62
N MET A 831 -41.78 35.83 11.31
CA MET A 831 -41.59 36.41 9.98
C MET A 831 -40.13 36.84 9.78
N ALA A 832 -39.54 37.49 10.78
CA ALA A 832 -38.14 37.89 10.78
C ALA A 832 -37.19 36.68 10.77
N PHE A 833 -37.48 35.63 11.55
CA PHE A 833 -36.66 34.41 11.58
C PHE A 833 -36.59 33.72 10.21
N GLY A 834 -37.74 33.56 9.54
CA GLY A 834 -37.81 32.92 8.22
C GLY A 834 -37.08 33.70 7.13
N ALA A 835 -37.20 35.03 7.13
CA ALA A 835 -36.50 35.89 6.16
C ALA A 835 -34.98 35.80 6.30
N GLU A 836 -34.48 35.76 7.53
CA GLU A 836 -33.05 35.64 7.81
C GLU A 836 -32.52 34.23 7.52
N ALA A 837 -33.21 33.17 7.92
CA ALA A 837 -32.83 31.79 7.59
C ALA A 837 -32.74 31.56 6.06
N ALA A 838 -33.64 32.19 5.28
CA ALA A 838 -33.60 32.17 3.83
C ALA A 838 -32.38 32.88 3.22
N LEU A 839 -31.87 33.95 3.86
CA LEU A 839 -30.63 34.61 3.46
C LEU A 839 -29.42 33.73 3.78
N LEU A 840 -29.40 33.08 4.95
CA LEU A 840 -28.32 32.18 5.37
C LEU A 840 -28.19 30.95 4.49
N GLY A 841 -29.32 30.40 4.06
CA GLY A 841 -29.36 29.30 3.12
C GLY A 841 -28.70 29.59 1.78
N LYS A 842 -28.46 30.85 1.41
CA LYS A 842 -27.78 31.24 0.16
C LYS A 842 -26.26 31.37 0.30
N ILE A 843 -25.73 31.41 1.53
CA ILE A 843 -24.30 31.60 1.78
C ILE A 843 -23.58 30.27 1.57
N ARG A 844 -22.56 30.26 0.71
CA ARG A 844 -21.74 29.09 0.40
C ARG A 844 -20.26 29.47 0.36
N HIS A 845 -19.48 28.89 1.27
CA HIS A 845 -18.04 29.10 1.33
C HIS A 845 -17.35 27.86 1.90
N PRO A 846 -16.16 27.45 1.41
CA PRO A 846 -15.46 26.26 1.89
C PRO A 846 -15.07 26.30 3.37
N ASN A 847 -15.02 27.47 4.00
CA ASN A 847 -14.71 27.60 5.44
C ASN A 847 -15.88 28.08 6.30
N LEU A 848 -17.12 28.04 5.79
CA LEU A 848 -18.35 28.33 6.54
C LEU A 848 -19.24 27.09 6.58
N LEU A 849 -19.96 26.87 7.68
CA LEU A 849 -20.94 25.79 7.78
C LEU A 849 -22.24 26.20 7.08
N ALA A 850 -22.48 25.65 5.89
CA ALA A 850 -23.63 26.01 5.06
C ALA A 850 -24.95 25.39 5.56
N LEU A 851 -26.01 26.20 5.62
CA LEU A 851 -27.37 25.77 5.91
C LEU A 851 -27.96 25.05 4.69
N ARG A 852 -28.37 23.79 4.86
CA ARG A 852 -28.93 22.95 3.79
C ARG A 852 -30.43 23.13 3.61
N ALA A 853 -31.15 23.26 4.72
CA ALA A 853 -32.59 23.47 4.76
C ALA A 853 -33.00 24.12 6.08
N TYR A 854 -34.16 24.75 6.10
CA TYR A 854 -34.82 25.18 7.33
C TYR A 854 -36.32 24.94 7.28
N LEU A 855 -36.93 24.84 8.45
CA LEU A 855 -38.37 24.76 8.63
C LEU A 855 -38.86 25.99 9.39
N GLY A 856 -39.84 26.72 8.84
CA GLY A 856 -40.56 27.83 9.49
C GLY A 856 -41.96 28.00 8.87
N PRO A 857 -42.91 28.85 9.35
CA PRO A 857 -42.92 29.80 10.46
C PRO A 857 -44.15 29.65 11.41
N LYS A 858 -44.64 28.43 11.70
CA LYS A 858 -45.75 28.22 12.67
C LYS A 858 -45.46 27.08 13.68
N GLY A 859 -44.23 26.98 14.18
CA GLY A 859 -43.76 25.94 15.10
C GLY A 859 -42.27 26.10 15.44
N GLU A 860 -41.64 25.09 16.07
CA GLU A 860 -40.22 25.13 16.44
C GLU A 860 -39.28 25.37 15.25
N ASN A 861 -38.30 26.26 15.46
CA ASN A 861 -37.36 26.71 14.43
C ASN A 861 -36.23 25.68 14.21
N LEU A 862 -36.27 24.91 13.11
CA LEU A 862 -35.29 23.87 12.79
C LEU A 862 -34.33 24.27 11.67
N LEU A 863 -33.03 24.06 11.89
CA LEU A 863 -31.95 24.34 10.94
C LEU A 863 -31.15 23.08 10.65
N PHE A 864 -30.95 22.74 9.36
CA PHE A 864 -30.27 21.52 8.92
C PHE A 864 -28.88 21.83 8.34
N PHE A 865 -27.84 21.18 8.85
CA PHE A 865 -26.45 21.34 8.44
C PHE A 865 -25.79 20.00 8.12
N ASP A 866 -24.63 20.06 7.47
CA ASP A 866 -23.73 18.90 7.38
C ASP A 866 -23.18 18.50 8.74
N TYR A 867 -23.11 17.19 8.99
CA TYR A 867 -22.45 16.67 10.18
C TYR A 867 -20.92 16.77 10.07
N MET A 868 -20.28 17.31 11.11
CA MET A 868 -18.83 17.50 11.19
C MET A 868 -18.19 16.44 12.10
N PRO A 869 -17.52 15.40 11.56
CA PRO A 869 -17.12 14.22 12.34
C PRO A 869 -15.97 14.45 13.31
N ASN A 870 -15.11 15.45 13.08
CA ASN A 870 -14.01 15.77 13.99
C ASN A 870 -14.42 16.78 15.09
N GLY A 871 -15.72 17.12 15.17
CA GLY A 871 -16.27 17.95 16.23
C GLY A 871 -15.78 19.40 16.20
N SER A 872 -15.85 20.09 17.35
CA SER A 872 -15.39 21.47 17.49
C SER A 872 -13.89 21.58 17.73
N LEU A 873 -13.28 22.70 17.34
CA LEU A 873 -11.88 23.01 17.58
C LEU A 873 -11.56 23.00 19.09
N SER A 874 -12.47 23.46 19.95
CA SER A 874 -12.31 23.38 21.40
C SER A 874 -12.15 21.94 21.90
N THR A 875 -12.95 21.00 21.40
CA THR A 875 -12.85 19.58 21.75
C THR A 875 -11.57 18.97 21.17
N PHE A 876 -11.21 19.36 19.95
CA PHE A 876 -10.00 18.93 19.25
C PHE A 876 -8.72 19.32 20.00
N LEU A 877 -8.67 20.54 20.57
CA LEU A 877 -7.50 21.05 21.29
C LEU A 877 -7.40 20.54 22.74
N HIS A 878 -8.53 20.25 23.41
CA HIS A 878 -8.52 20.04 24.88
C HIS A 878 -9.08 18.70 25.38
N TYR A 879 -9.80 17.91 24.57
CA TYR A 879 -10.54 16.73 25.08
C TYR A 879 -10.36 15.41 24.29
N ALA A 880 -9.98 15.44 23.01
CA ALA A 880 -10.16 14.28 22.11
C ALA A 880 -8.96 13.31 21.96
N ARG A 881 -7.84 13.50 22.68
CA ARG A 881 -6.61 12.70 22.46
C ARG A 881 -6.04 12.10 23.74
N ALA A 882 -5.46 10.89 23.62
CA ALA A 882 -4.65 10.30 24.68
C ALA A 882 -3.57 11.30 25.13
N PRO A 883 -3.28 11.41 26.44
CA PRO A 883 -2.26 12.33 26.94
C PRO A 883 -0.95 12.01 26.20
N ASN A 884 -0.44 12.98 25.41
CA ASN A 884 0.78 12.96 24.58
C ASN A 884 0.62 12.90 23.03
N THR A 885 -0.57 13.03 22.44
CA THR A 885 -0.67 13.14 20.96
C THR A 885 -0.69 14.61 20.48
N LEU A 886 0.50 15.18 20.22
CA LEU A 886 0.65 16.57 19.77
C LEU A 886 0.03 16.82 18.37
N VAL A 887 -0.65 17.95 18.19
CA VAL A 887 -1.10 18.43 16.86
C VAL A 887 0.05 19.16 16.19
N ASP A 888 0.44 18.72 14.99
CA ASP A 888 1.53 19.33 14.22
C ASP A 888 1.23 20.78 13.80
N TRP A 889 2.30 21.54 13.53
CA TRP A 889 2.22 22.96 13.17
C TRP A 889 1.46 23.20 11.86
N ALA A 890 1.62 22.31 10.87
CA ALA A 890 0.96 22.44 9.57
C ALA A 890 -0.57 22.37 9.67
N THR A 891 -1.09 21.47 10.51
CA THR A 891 -2.53 21.35 10.79
C THR A 891 -3.05 22.59 11.50
N ARG A 892 -2.31 23.12 12.50
CA ARG A 892 -2.67 24.37 13.20
C ARG A 892 -2.72 25.56 12.25
N MET A 893 -1.74 25.68 11.34
CA MET A 893 -1.70 26.73 10.33
C MET A 893 -2.82 26.60 9.29
N THR A 894 -3.19 25.37 8.92
CA THR A 894 -4.34 25.09 8.05
C THR A 894 -5.65 25.58 8.68
N ILE A 895 -5.83 25.33 9.97
CA ILE A 895 -6.99 25.82 10.74
C ILE A 895 -6.98 27.35 10.82
N ALA A 896 -5.84 27.96 11.15
CA ALA A 896 -5.72 29.42 11.25
C ALA A 896 -6.06 30.14 9.93
N LYS A 897 -5.48 29.67 8.82
CA LYS A 897 -5.72 30.21 7.47
C LYS A 897 -7.17 30.01 7.03
N GLY A 898 -7.71 28.81 7.23
CA GLY A 898 -9.10 28.50 6.86
C GLY A 898 -10.11 29.36 7.63
N MET A 899 -9.87 29.62 8.92
CA MET A 899 -10.69 30.53 9.71
C MET A 899 -10.61 31.97 9.21
N ALA A 900 -9.41 32.49 8.99
CA ALA A 900 -9.23 33.85 8.46
C ALA A 900 -9.92 34.03 7.10
N HIS A 901 -9.86 33.00 6.25
CA HIS A 901 -10.53 32.99 4.95
C HIS A 901 -12.06 33.00 5.07
N GLY A 902 -12.63 32.18 5.96
CA GLY A 902 -14.06 32.20 6.23
C GLY A 902 -14.55 33.53 6.81
N LEU A 903 -13.78 34.13 7.72
CA LEU A 903 -14.15 35.39 8.37
C LEU A 903 -14.01 36.59 7.43
N ALA A 904 -12.94 36.65 6.63
CA ALA A 904 -12.77 37.67 5.60
C ALA A 904 -13.91 37.65 4.58
N TYR A 905 -14.38 36.46 4.20
CA TYR A 905 -15.54 36.33 3.32
C TYR A 905 -16.82 36.92 3.94
N LEU A 906 -17.05 36.67 5.24
CA LEU A 906 -18.20 37.23 5.96
C LEU A 906 -18.15 38.76 6.02
N HIS A 907 -17.00 39.33 6.37
CA HIS A 907 -16.84 40.79 6.51
C HIS A 907 -16.88 41.52 5.16
N ASP A 908 -16.12 41.04 4.18
CA ASP A 908 -15.90 41.80 2.94
C ASP A 908 -17.01 41.62 1.90
N TYR A 909 -17.51 40.39 1.76
CA TYR A 909 -18.44 40.05 0.68
C TYR A 909 -19.88 39.93 1.16
N MET A 910 -20.09 39.46 2.39
CA MET A 910 -21.42 39.32 2.96
C MET A 910 -21.80 40.51 3.87
N SER A 911 -20.82 41.31 4.32
CA SER A 911 -21.00 42.36 5.32
C SER A 911 -21.69 41.86 6.61
N ILE A 912 -21.43 40.61 6.99
CA ILE A 912 -21.96 39.96 8.18
C ILE A 912 -20.89 39.96 9.27
N ILE A 913 -21.24 40.49 10.44
CA ILE A 913 -20.42 40.38 11.66
C ILE A 913 -20.87 39.13 12.43
N HIS A 914 -19.92 38.27 12.81
CA HIS A 914 -20.23 37.06 13.56
C HIS A 914 -20.66 37.38 14.99
N GLY A 915 -19.95 38.27 15.69
CA GLY A 915 -20.24 38.76 17.04
C GLY A 915 -20.06 37.74 18.18
N TYR A 916 -19.85 36.46 17.88
CA TYR A 916 -19.74 35.36 18.86
C TYR A 916 -18.80 34.25 18.37
N LEU A 917 -17.65 34.62 17.81
CA LEU A 917 -16.66 33.65 17.33
C LEU A 917 -15.93 33.02 18.52
N THR A 918 -15.99 31.69 18.66
CA THR A 918 -15.29 30.94 19.71
C THR A 918 -14.72 29.64 19.14
N ALA A 919 -13.78 28.98 19.84
CA ALA A 919 -13.26 27.68 19.38
C ALA A 919 -14.33 26.57 19.34
N SER A 920 -15.45 26.72 20.05
CA SER A 920 -16.59 25.79 19.98
C SER A 920 -17.43 25.98 18.72
N ASN A 921 -17.40 27.19 18.12
CA ASN A 921 -18.12 27.54 16.90
C ASN A 921 -17.28 27.33 15.63
N VAL A 922 -16.08 26.77 15.75
CA VAL A 922 -15.26 26.32 14.62
C VAL A 922 -15.30 24.81 14.59
N LEU A 923 -16.01 24.24 13.61
CA LEU A 923 -16.14 22.78 13.45
C LEU A 923 -15.11 22.27 12.44
N LEU A 924 -14.68 21.01 12.61
CA LEU A 924 -13.69 20.37 11.76
C LEU A 924 -14.33 19.26 10.94
N ASP A 925 -14.16 19.31 9.62
CA ASP A 925 -14.53 18.22 8.73
C ASP A 925 -13.55 17.04 8.84
N GLU A 926 -13.80 15.95 8.09
CA GLU A 926 -12.97 14.74 8.08
C GLU A 926 -11.48 14.97 7.80
N GLN A 927 -11.14 16.08 7.13
CA GLN A 927 -9.77 16.45 6.76
C GLN A 927 -9.19 17.58 7.61
N TYR A 928 -9.82 17.90 8.74
CA TYR A 928 -9.45 19.00 9.65
C TYR A 928 -9.55 20.40 9.02
N ASN A 929 -10.31 20.59 7.94
CA ASN A 929 -10.59 21.94 7.46
C ASN A 929 -11.60 22.62 8.39
N PRO A 930 -11.37 23.88 8.79
CA PRO A 930 -12.28 24.60 9.67
C PRO A 930 -13.52 25.09 8.91
N LYS A 931 -14.68 24.93 9.56
CA LYS A 931 -15.98 25.50 9.18
C LYS A 931 -16.46 26.39 10.32
N ILE A 932 -16.54 27.69 10.08
CA ILE A 932 -17.16 28.63 11.03
C ILE A 932 -18.66 28.37 11.02
N ALA A 933 -19.20 28.01 12.18
CA ALA A 933 -20.62 27.81 12.43
C ALA A 933 -21.22 29.05 13.12
N ASP A 934 -22.55 29.11 13.22
CA ASP A 934 -23.28 30.09 14.03
C ASP A 934 -23.03 31.59 13.73
N PHE A 935 -22.45 31.92 12.56
CA PHE A 935 -22.03 33.27 12.11
C PHE A 935 -23.17 34.28 11.84
N SER A 936 -24.40 33.92 12.18
CA SER A 936 -25.62 34.67 11.87
C SER A 936 -26.69 34.52 12.94
N GLN A 937 -26.37 33.85 14.05
CA GLN A 937 -27.39 33.58 15.06
C GLN A 937 -27.75 34.80 15.89
N SER A 938 -26.89 35.82 15.93
CA SER A 938 -27.19 37.14 16.48
C SER A 938 -28.32 37.85 15.72
N SER A 939 -28.49 37.58 14.42
CA SER A 939 -29.62 38.10 13.67
C SER A 939 -30.89 37.31 14.01
N LEU A 940 -30.80 36.00 14.19
CA LEU A 940 -31.98 35.13 14.41
C LEU A 940 -32.63 35.25 15.81
N ILE A 941 -32.03 36.00 16.73
CA ILE A 941 -32.46 36.11 18.14
C ILE A 941 -32.88 37.53 18.58
N THR A 942 -33.60 37.63 19.70
CA THR A 942 -34.09 38.89 20.30
C THR A 942 -32.95 39.69 20.96
N ALA A 943 -33.14 41.00 21.11
CA ALA A 943 -32.16 41.90 21.72
C ALA A 943 -31.80 41.51 23.18
N ASP A 944 -32.76 40.98 23.96
CA ASP A 944 -32.52 40.52 25.34
C ASP A 944 -31.70 39.22 25.40
N ALA A 945 -31.78 38.37 24.37
CA ALA A 945 -30.95 37.16 24.27
C ALA A 945 -29.50 37.49 23.94
N ASN A 946 -29.27 38.56 23.17
CA ASN A 946 -27.93 39.04 22.80
C ASN A 946 -27.07 39.44 24.01
N SER A 947 -27.67 39.89 25.13
CA SER A 947 -26.90 40.17 26.36
C SER A 947 -26.35 38.91 27.04
N ASN A 948 -27.06 37.77 26.97
CA ASN A 948 -26.60 36.51 27.54
C ASN A 948 -25.44 35.90 26.73
N VAL A 949 -25.53 35.99 25.40
CA VAL A 949 -24.44 35.62 24.46
C VAL A 949 -23.15 36.35 24.81
N LEU A 950 -23.25 37.65 25.07
CA LEU A 950 -22.12 38.50 25.36
C LEU A 950 -21.50 38.22 26.74
N SER A 951 -22.33 37.85 27.73
CA SER A 951 -21.86 37.39 29.05
C SER A 951 -21.08 36.07 28.94
N ASP A 952 -21.57 35.11 28.15
CA ASP A 952 -20.91 33.82 27.92
C ASP A 952 -19.56 33.98 27.19
N ALA A 953 -19.49 34.81 26.15
CA ALA A 953 -18.22 35.13 25.47
C ALA A 953 -17.20 35.77 26.42
N GLY A 954 -17.67 36.61 27.36
CA GLY A 954 -16.85 37.20 28.41
C GLY A 954 -16.30 36.16 29.39
N ALA A 955 -17.15 35.24 29.84
CA ALA A 955 -16.76 34.14 30.74
C ALA A 955 -15.77 33.17 30.08
N LEU A 956 -15.89 32.97 28.76
CA LEU A 956 -15.01 32.09 27.99
C LEU A 956 -13.70 32.76 27.51
N GLY A 957 -13.55 34.07 27.71
CA GLY A 957 -12.33 34.82 27.42
C GLY A 957 -12.17 35.29 25.96
N TYR A 958 -13.24 35.26 25.15
CA TYR A 958 -13.19 35.66 23.72
C TYR A 958 -13.70 37.09 23.45
N ARG A 959 -14.31 37.74 24.45
CA ARG A 959 -14.91 39.07 24.33
C ARG A 959 -13.85 40.16 24.22
N ALA A 960 -13.98 41.00 23.19
CA ALA A 960 -13.15 42.19 23.03
C ALA A 960 -13.41 43.21 24.16
N PRO A 961 -12.38 43.91 24.65
CA PRO A 961 -12.48 44.76 25.84
C PRO A 961 -13.40 45.96 25.67
N GLU A 962 -13.54 46.50 24.46
CA GLU A 962 -14.43 47.61 24.12
C GLU A 962 -15.88 47.18 23.89
N LEU A 963 -16.15 45.89 23.74
CA LEU A 963 -17.47 45.39 23.39
C LEU A 963 -18.33 45.33 24.66
N GLU A 964 -19.13 46.37 24.94
CA GLU A 964 -20.03 46.43 26.10
C GLU A 964 -21.39 45.80 25.83
N LYS A 965 -21.91 45.96 24.60
CA LYS A 965 -23.16 45.38 24.09
C LYS A 965 -22.95 44.67 22.75
N LEU A 966 -23.69 43.60 22.48
CA LEU A 966 -23.51 42.83 21.23
C LEU A 966 -23.87 43.65 19.98
N GLU A 967 -24.75 44.64 20.11
CA GLU A 967 -25.11 45.59 19.04
C GLU A 967 -23.93 46.48 18.60
N GLU A 968 -22.90 46.60 19.43
CA GLU A 968 -21.67 47.34 19.14
C GLU A 968 -20.60 46.45 18.46
N ALA A 969 -20.90 45.16 18.27
CA ALA A 969 -20.02 44.23 17.58
C ALA A 969 -19.77 44.69 16.15
N ASN A 970 -18.51 44.60 15.74
CA ASN A 970 -18.04 45.02 14.43
C ASN A 970 -16.93 44.08 13.93
N ALA A 971 -16.40 44.32 12.74
CA ALA A 971 -15.36 43.45 12.17
C ALA A 971 -14.14 43.31 13.10
N LYS A 972 -13.78 44.36 13.85
CA LYS A 972 -12.64 44.36 14.77
C LYS A 972 -12.89 43.55 16.04
N THR A 973 -14.13 43.40 16.48
CA THR A 973 -14.46 42.55 17.63
C THR A 973 -14.36 41.07 17.26
N ASP A 974 -14.73 40.69 16.03
CA ASP A 974 -14.52 39.33 15.52
C ASP A 974 -13.04 38.99 15.34
N VAL A 975 -12.24 39.95 14.85
CA VAL A 975 -10.79 39.79 14.72
C VAL A 975 -10.13 39.56 16.08
N TYR A 976 -10.60 40.24 17.14
CA TYR A 976 -10.14 39.97 18.51
C TYR A 976 -10.41 38.52 18.92
N SER A 977 -11.64 38.04 18.75
CA SER A 977 -12.00 36.67 19.09
C SER A 977 -11.22 35.63 18.26
N MET A 978 -10.94 35.91 16.99
CA MET A 978 -10.06 35.09 16.14
C MET A 978 -8.61 35.07 16.68
N GLY A 979 -8.09 36.22 17.11
CA GLY A 979 -6.78 36.33 17.75
C GLY A 979 -6.66 35.47 19.01
N VAL A 980 -7.70 35.43 19.86
CA VAL A 980 -7.76 34.55 21.04
C VAL A 980 -7.69 33.07 20.63
N ILE A 981 -8.33 32.67 19.52
CA ILE A 981 -8.25 31.29 19.00
C ILE A 981 -6.83 31.00 18.48
N PHE A 982 -6.15 31.95 17.84
CA PHE A 982 -4.76 31.78 17.43
C PHE A 982 -3.82 31.61 18.63
N LEU A 983 -4.02 32.35 19.71
CA LEU A 983 -3.28 32.14 20.95
C LEU A 983 -3.51 30.74 21.53
N GLN A 984 -4.72 30.18 21.42
CA GLN A 984 -4.99 28.79 21.81
C GLN A 984 -4.36 27.78 20.85
N LEU A 985 -4.25 28.08 19.55
CA LEU A 985 -3.51 27.24 18.61
C LEU A 985 -2.00 27.30 18.87
N LEU A 986 -1.45 28.43 19.33
CA LEU A 986 -0.02 28.57 19.63
C LEU A 986 0.35 27.95 20.98
N THR A 987 -0.49 28.16 22.00
CA THR A 987 -0.24 27.70 23.36
C THR A 987 -0.86 26.33 23.59
N GLY A 988 -2.09 26.07 23.16
CA GLY A 988 -2.84 24.89 23.60
C GLY A 988 -3.40 25.05 25.01
N LYS A 989 -3.32 26.23 25.62
CA LYS A 989 -4.08 26.58 26.83
C LYS A 989 -5.50 26.97 26.45
N SER A 990 -6.45 26.72 27.34
CA SER A 990 -7.84 27.19 27.18
C SER A 990 -7.93 28.69 27.46
N ALA A 991 -8.72 29.42 26.66
CA ALA A 991 -8.99 30.85 26.84
C ALA A 991 -9.72 31.19 28.17
N ALA A 992 -10.46 30.23 28.74
CA ALA A 992 -11.19 30.43 30.00
C ALA A 992 -10.28 30.32 31.25
N ASN A 993 -9.09 29.73 31.12
CA ASN A 993 -8.19 29.50 32.24
C ASN A 993 -7.37 30.75 32.55
N ARG A 994 -7.70 31.46 33.64
CA ARG A 994 -6.94 32.64 34.09
C ARG A 994 -5.65 32.22 34.79
N ALA A 995 -4.51 32.42 34.13
CA ALA A 995 -3.20 32.16 34.71
C ALA A 995 -2.76 33.39 35.53
N ASN A 996 -2.54 33.21 36.85
CA ASN A 996 -2.18 34.30 37.78
C ASN A 996 -3.18 35.48 37.78
N GLY A 997 -4.47 35.21 37.53
CA GLY A 997 -5.52 36.24 37.47
C GLY A 997 -5.59 37.02 36.15
N MET A 998 -4.65 36.79 35.22
CA MET A 998 -4.66 37.38 33.88
C MET A 998 -5.44 36.50 32.90
N ASP A 999 -6.12 37.11 31.93
CA ASP A 999 -6.68 36.39 30.78
C ASP A 999 -5.58 35.90 29.81
N LEU A 1000 -5.93 35.06 28.85
CA LEU A 1000 -4.95 34.45 27.94
C LEU A 1000 -4.15 35.50 27.14
N PRO A 1001 -4.76 36.53 26.51
CA PRO A 1001 -4.02 37.64 25.89
C PRO A 1001 -3.04 38.35 26.85
N GLN A 1002 -3.47 38.73 28.05
CA GLN A 1002 -2.63 39.42 29.03
C GLN A 1002 -1.48 38.53 29.53
N TRP A 1003 -1.76 37.25 29.78
CA TRP A 1003 -0.74 36.30 30.20
C TRP A 1003 0.31 36.12 29.11
N VAL A 1004 -0.11 35.91 27.85
CA VAL A 1004 0.78 35.82 26.69
C VAL A 1004 1.60 37.11 26.55
N ALA A 1005 0.96 38.29 26.65
CA ALA A 1005 1.64 39.60 26.58
C ALA A 1005 2.71 39.76 27.68
N SER A 1006 2.43 39.29 28.91
CA SER A 1006 3.34 39.40 30.06
C SER A 1006 4.62 38.55 29.95
N ILE A 1007 4.64 37.56 29.06
CA ILE A 1007 5.75 36.61 28.88
C ILE A 1007 6.41 36.73 27.50
N VAL A 1008 5.99 37.68 26.65
CA VAL A 1008 6.54 37.87 25.29
C VAL A 1008 8.04 38.20 25.34
N GLU A 1009 8.51 38.97 26.33
CA GLU A 1009 9.94 39.29 26.46
C GLU A 1009 10.79 38.08 26.91
N GLU A 1010 10.18 37.05 27.51
CA GLU A 1010 10.84 35.81 27.97
C GLU A 1010 10.39 34.57 27.15
N TRP A 1011 9.80 34.77 25.97
CA TRP A 1011 9.11 33.74 25.18
C TRP A 1011 9.98 32.51 24.89
N ASN A 1012 11.29 32.70 24.76
CA ASN A 1012 12.25 31.66 24.41
C ASN A 1012 12.48 30.61 25.51
N SER A 1013 12.08 30.82 26.78
CA SER A 1013 12.42 29.86 27.85
C SER A 1013 11.31 29.41 28.81
N LYS A 1014 10.12 30.04 28.84
CA LYS A 1014 9.10 29.73 29.87
C LYS A 1014 7.72 29.27 29.38
N VAL A 1015 7.43 29.33 28.08
CA VAL A 1015 6.03 29.22 27.61
C VAL A 1015 5.65 27.81 27.16
N TYR A 1016 6.51 27.04 26.46
CA TYR A 1016 6.23 25.64 26.07
C TYR A 1016 7.48 24.75 25.89
N PRO A 1017 7.64 23.66 26.65
CA PRO A 1017 8.68 22.64 26.41
C PRO A 1017 8.40 21.68 25.25
N GLU A 1018 7.13 21.48 24.85
CA GLU A 1018 6.74 20.36 23.97
C GLU A 1018 6.70 20.68 22.47
N LEU A 1019 6.39 21.91 22.04
CA LEU A 1019 6.49 22.35 20.64
C LEU A 1019 7.95 22.66 20.22
N MET A 1020 8.81 22.94 21.21
CA MET A 1020 10.24 23.26 21.01
C MET A 1020 11.08 22.04 20.55
N ARG A 1021 10.51 20.83 20.54
CA ARG A 1021 11.20 19.65 19.98
C ARG A 1021 11.30 19.71 18.45
N ASP A 1022 10.36 20.40 17.78
CA ASP A 1022 10.40 20.66 16.34
C ASP A 1022 11.12 21.99 16.00
N ALA A 1023 11.13 22.96 16.92
CA ALA A 1023 11.83 24.24 16.75
C ALA A 1023 13.37 24.13 16.80
N ALA A 1024 13.92 23.02 17.34
CA ALA A 1024 15.35 22.74 17.32
C ALA A 1024 15.96 22.59 15.91
N ALA A 1025 15.12 22.58 14.86
CA ALA A 1025 15.52 22.53 13.45
C ALA A 1025 15.62 23.91 12.75
N GLY A 1026 15.37 25.03 13.45
CA GLY A 1026 15.74 26.39 13.01
C GLY A 1026 14.78 27.14 12.08
N THR A 1027 13.83 26.48 11.40
CA THR A 1027 12.88 27.15 10.47
C THR A 1027 11.51 27.47 11.05
N VAL A 1028 11.02 26.70 12.03
CA VAL A 1028 9.67 26.87 12.61
C VAL A 1028 9.61 28.02 13.63
N GLY A 1029 10.76 28.45 14.16
CA GLY A 1029 10.85 29.49 15.19
C GLY A 1029 10.36 30.86 14.72
N ASP A 1030 10.71 31.26 13.49
CA ASP A 1030 10.31 32.55 12.93
C ASP A 1030 8.81 32.55 12.58
N GLU A 1031 8.30 31.46 11.98
CA GLU A 1031 6.86 31.32 11.68
C GLU A 1031 6.00 31.37 12.96
N LEU A 1032 6.42 30.69 14.02
CA LEU A 1032 5.75 30.73 15.32
C LEU A 1032 5.75 32.14 15.91
N THR A 1033 6.89 32.83 15.82
CA THR A 1033 7.07 34.18 16.34
C THR A 1033 6.20 35.19 15.57
N ASP A 1034 6.15 35.09 14.25
CA ASP A 1034 5.37 36.00 13.43
C ASP A 1034 3.86 35.70 13.52
N THR A 1035 3.47 34.43 13.63
CA THR A 1035 2.08 34.05 13.94
C THR A 1035 1.67 34.57 15.31
N LEU A 1036 2.56 34.54 16.31
CA LEU A 1036 2.31 35.10 17.63
C LEU A 1036 2.15 36.62 17.59
N LYS A 1037 3.03 37.34 16.89
CA LYS A 1037 2.91 38.80 16.73
C LYS A 1037 1.58 39.16 16.09
N LEU A 1038 1.19 38.44 15.05
CA LEU A 1038 -0.10 38.63 14.39
C LEU A 1038 -1.27 38.33 15.33
N ALA A 1039 -1.20 37.24 16.10
CA ALA A 1039 -2.21 36.92 17.11
C ALA A 1039 -2.32 38.02 18.18
N LEU A 1040 -1.19 38.58 18.64
CA LEU A 1040 -1.14 39.69 19.59
C LEU A 1040 -1.71 41.00 19.01
N GLN A 1041 -1.42 41.29 17.74
CA GLN A 1041 -2.04 42.43 17.02
C GLN A 1041 -3.55 42.25 16.88
N CYS A 1042 -4.03 41.03 16.66
CA CYS A 1042 -5.46 40.74 16.59
C CYS A 1042 -6.16 40.97 17.94
N VAL A 1043 -5.50 40.69 19.07
CA VAL A 1043 -6.06 40.86 20.43
C VAL A 1043 -5.70 42.19 21.09
N ASP A 1044 -5.27 43.20 20.33
CA ASP A 1044 -4.91 44.50 20.90
C ASP A 1044 -6.13 45.16 21.58
N PRO A 1045 -5.99 45.77 22.77
CA PRO A 1045 -7.11 46.45 23.43
C PRO A 1045 -7.73 47.59 22.61
N SER A 1046 -6.97 48.20 21.70
CA SER A 1046 -7.43 49.26 20.81
C SER A 1046 -7.96 48.69 19.47
N PRO A 1047 -9.25 48.85 19.14
CA PRO A 1047 -9.82 48.32 17.89
C PRO A 1047 -9.16 48.87 16.62
N SER A 1048 -8.65 50.10 16.67
CA SER A 1048 -7.99 50.75 15.54
C SER A 1048 -6.63 50.12 15.19
N VAL A 1049 -6.02 49.38 16.12
CA VAL A 1049 -4.73 48.71 15.91
C VAL A 1049 -4.92 47.35 15.25
N ARG A 1050 -6.07 46.70 15.47
CA ARG A 1050 -6.32 45.36 14.96
C ARG A 1050 -6.39 45.38 13.42
N PRO A 1051 -5.77 44.42 12.72
CA PRO A 1051 -5.91 44.28 11.26
C PRO A 1051 -7.36 43.94 10.86
N GLU A 1052 -7.69 44.09 9.57
CA GLU A 1052 -8.92 43.49 9.03
C GLU A 1052 -8.75 41.98 8.82
N ALA A 1053 -9.83 41.20 8.83
CA ALA A 1053 -9.75 39.75 8.63
C ALA A 1053 -9.06 39.36 7.30
N ARG A 1054 -9.26 40.13 6.23
CA ARG A 1054 -8.53 39.98 4.96
C ARG A 1054 -7.03 40.20 5.11
N GLU A 1055 -6.63 41.18 5.91
CA GLU A 1055 -5.23 41.49 6.16
C GLU A 1055 -4.59 40.42 7.05
N VAL A 1056 -5.32 39.87 8.02
CA VAL A 1056 -4.89 38.70 8.80
C VAL A 1056 -4.65 37.50 7.89
N LEU A 1057 -5.56 37.20 6.95
CA LEU A 1057 -5.37 36.13 5.98
C LEU A 1057 -4.11 36.36 5.14
N ARG A 1058 -3.95 37.56 4.59
CA ARG A 1058 -2.78 37.95 3.78
C ARG A 1058 -1.47 37.76 4.56
N GLN A 1059 -1.44 38.16 5.83
CA GLN A 1059 -0.25 37.99 6.67
C GLN A 1059 -0.02 36.52 7.03
N LEU A 1060 -1.04 35.73 7.35
CA LEU A 1060 -0.88 34.28 7.57
C LEU A 1060 -0.38 33.54 6.33
N GLU A 1061 -0.82 33.97 5.13
CA GLU A 1061 -0.30 33.45 3.86
C GLU A 1061 1.18 33.82 3.66
N GLN A 1062 1.60 34.99 4.14
CA GLN A 1062 3.00 35.45 4.12
C GLN A 1062 3.89 34.82 5.20
N ILE A 1063 3.29 34.38 6.31
CA ILE A 1063 3.97 33.61 7.37
C ILE A 1063 4.24 32.16 6.91
N SER A 1064 3.81 31.76 5.70
CA SER A 1064 4.19 30.49 5.07
C SER A 1064 5.62 30.56 4.48
N PRO A 1065 6.33 29.43 4.33
CA PRO A 1065 7.78 29.41 4.23
C PRO A 1065 8.25 30.10 2.96
N LEU A 1066 8.84 31.28 3.13
CA LEU A 1066 9.91 31.72 2.27
C LEU A 1066 11.14 30.88 2.63
N SER A 1067 11.44 29.88 1.80
CA SER A 1067 12.77 29.91 1.23
C SER A 1067 12.80 31.08 0.23
N ASP A 1068 13.00 32.31 0.70
CA ASP A 1068 14.01 33.21 0.13
C ASP A 1068 14.19 34.53 0.91
N GLY A 1069 15.44 34.98 0.95
CA GLY A 1069 15.89 36.13 1.71
C GLY A 1069 15.54 37.48 1.08
N GLY A 1070 14.94 38.34 1.92
CA GLY A 1070 15.04 39.80 2.05
C GLY A 1070 15.38 40.70 0.85
N PHE A 1071 14.60 41.77 0.71
CA PHE A 1071 15.12 43.15 0.77
C PHE A 1071 13.98 44.14 1.05
N ARG A 1072 14.10 44.91 2.15
CA ARG A 1072 13.30 46.13 2.40
C ARG A 1072 13.66 47.18 1.36
N LYS A 1073 12.68 47.91 0.82
CA LYS A 1073 12.86 49.33 0.49
C LYS A 1073 11.61 50.16 0.75
N SER A 1074 11.91 51.34 1.25
CA SER A 1074 11.09 52.47 1.67
C SER A 1074 10.48 53.25 0.51
N GLU A 1075 9.31 53.82 0.82
CA GLU A 1075 8.75 55.11 0.37
C GLU A 1075 8.32 55.32 -1.10
N GLU A 1076 7.06 55.75 -1.21
CA GLU A 1076 6.33 56.19 -2.39
C GLU A 1076 6.86 57.52 -2.96
N GLY A 1077 6.66 57.72 -4.27
CA GLY A 1077 6.85 59.02 -4.92
C GLY A 1077 6.40 59.09 -6.38
N HIS A 1078 5.14 59.50 -6.57
CA HIS A 1078 4.59 60.30 -7.69
C HIS A 1078 4.30 59.71 -9.10
N VAL A 1079 3.08 60.08 -9.55
CA VAL A 1079 2.26 59.92 -10.79
C VAL A 1079 2.73 60.93 -11.89
N PRO A 1080 2.33 60.97 -13.22
CA PRO A 1080 1.36 60.23 -14.08
C PRO A 1080 1.82 59.79 -15.51
N LEU A 1081 0.91 59.10 -16.23
CA LEU A 1081 0.75 58.84 -17.70
C LEU A 1081 0.81 60.15 -18.59
N PRO A 1082 0.85 60.16 -19.97
CA PRO A 1082 0.42 59.16 -20.98
C PRO A 1082 1.16 59.08 -22.37
N ALA A 1083 0.78 58.07 -23.18
CA ALA A 1083 0.56 58.00 -24.66
C ALA A 1083 1.67 58.21 -25.77
N GLU A 1084 1.51 57.38 -26.82
CA GLU A 1084 1.90 57.49 -28.26
C GLU A 1084 3.34 57.20 -28.77
N GLY A 1085 3.43 56.36 -29.82
CA GLY A 1085 4.33 56.58 -30.97
C GLY A 1085 5.44 55.56 -31.31
N ASP A 1086 5.11 54.63 -32.22
CA ASP A 1086 5.89 54.09 -33.37
C ASP A 1086 7.41 53.75 -33.34
N ASP A 1087 7.64 52.46 -33.66
CA ASP A 1087 8.39 51.90 -34.80
C ASP A 1087 9.95 51.92 -34.89
N ARG A 1088 10.48 50.67 -34.98
CA ARG A 1088 11.69 50.15 -35.67
C ARG A 1088 13.10 50.13 -35.03
N SER A 1089 13.38 48.95 -34.46
CA SER A 1089 14.48 48.00 -34.77
C SER A 1089 15.95 48.40 -34.64
N ALA A 1090 16.68 47.73 -33.72
CA ALA A 1090 17.84 46.88 -34.01
C ALA A 1090 18.37 46.12 -32.76
N GLU A 1091 18.16 44.80 -32.79
CA GLU A 1091 19.03 43.68 -32.39
C GLU A 1091 19.73 43.56 -31.00
N SER A 1092 19.53 42.35 -30.45
CA SER A 1092 20.46 41.50 -29.67
C SER A 1092 20.41 41.53 -28.13
N GLY A 1093 19.40 40.84 -27.59
CA GLY A 1093 19.44 40.19 -26.28
C GLY A 1093 18.70 38.85 -26.40
N GLY A 1094 19.43 37.74 -26.44
CA GLY A 1094 18.97 36.45 -26.95
C GLY A 1094 17.75 35.86 -26.24
N ASP A 1095 16.70 35.61 -27.02
CA ASP A 1095 15.50 34.85 -26.68
C ASP A 1095 15.86 33.42 -26.23
N MET A 1096 15.74 33.18 -24.93
CA MET A 1096 16.10 31.93 -24.27
C MET A 1096 14.90 31.02 -23.97
N GLY A 1097 13.68 31.35 -24.41
CA GLY A 1097 12.49 30.53 -24.15
C GLY A 1097 11.58 30.42 -25.38
N GLY A 1098 11.52 29.25 -26.04
CA GLY A 1098 10.68 29.05 -27.23
C GLY A 1098 9.21 29.48 -27.05
N LYS A 1099 8.50 29.75 -28.16
CA LYS A 1099 7.13 30.29 -28.16
C LYS A 1099 6.13 29.36 -27.43
N LEU A 1100 5.45 29.88 -26.41
CA LEU A 1100 4.40 29.19 -25.67
C LEU A 1100 3.03 29.42 -26.35
N VAL A 1101 2.30 28.35 -26.66
CA VAL A 1101 0.98 28.44 -27.32
C VAL A 1101 -0.12 28.13 -26.29
N HIS A 1102 -0.97 29.12 -26.02
CA HIS A 1102 -2.05 29.04 -25.02
C HIS A 1102 -3.39 28.66 -25.68
N PHE A 1103 -4.21 27.89 -24.97
CA PHE A 1103 -5.56 27.54 -25.42
C PHE A 1103 -6.67 28.39 -24.80
N ASP A 1104 -6.39 29.15 -23.73
CA ASP A 1104 -7.31 30.09 -23.06
C ASP A 1104 -6.61 31.46 -22.87
N GLU A 1105 -7.29 32.58 -23.16
CA GLU A 1105 -6.79 33.95 -22.89
C GLU A 1105 -7.51 34.61 -21.69
N PRO A 1106 -6.81 35.37 -20.81
CA PRO A 1106 -5.37 35.41 -20.58
C PRO A 1106 -5.00 34.88 -19.17
N LEU A 1107 -4.36 33.70 -19.12
CA LEU A 1107 -3.46 33.36 -18.01
C LEU A 1107 -2.13 34.06 -18.28
N ALA A 1108 -1.80 35.08 -17.49
CA ALA A 1108 -0.62 35.92 -17.67
C ALA A 1108 0.67 35.21 -17.20
N PHE A 1109 1.20 34.26 -17.97
CA PHE A 1109 2.56 33.77 -17.76
C PHE A 1109 3.28 33.48 -19.08
N THR A 1110 4.54 33.92 -19.17
CA THR A 1110 5.39 33.79 -20.35
C THR A 1110 6.24 32.51 -20.29
N ALA A 1111 6.90 32.15 -21.39
CA ALA A 1111 7.90 31.07 -21.38
C ALA A 1111 9.03 31.32 -20.38
N ASP A 1112 9.39 32.59 -20.16
CA ASP A 1112 10.38 33.01 -19.17
C ASP A 1112 9.89 32.80 -17.72
N ALA A 1113 8.61 33.06 -17.45
CA ALA A 1113 8.01 32.77 -16.15
C ALA A 1113 8.07 31.27 -15.81
N LEU A 1114 7.95 30.39 -16.81
CA LEU A 1114 8.14 28.94 -16.62
C LEU A 1114 9.60 28.58 -16.35
N LEU A 1115 10.57 29.30 -16.91
CA LEU A 1115 12.02 29.08 -16.68
C LEU A 1115 12.42 29.49 -15.27
N GLY A 1116 11.83 30.56 -14.73
CA GLY A 1116 12.00 31.01 -13.33
C GLY A 1116 11.19 30.23 -12.30
N ALA A 1117 10.11 29.55 -12.72
CA ALA A 1117 9.21 28.84 -11.81
C ALA A 1117 9.85 27.67 -11.06
N THR A 1118 9.49 27.50 -9.78
CA THR A 1118 9.97 26.38 -8.97
C THR A 1118 9.33 25.08 -9.46
N ARG A 1119 10.16 24.07 -9.76
CA ARG A 1119 9.71 22.80 -10.32
C ARG A 1119 9.98 21.65 -9.36
N VAL A 1120 8.93 20.98 -8.90
CA VAL A 1120 9.03 19.76 -8.09
C VAL A 1120 8.63 18.57 -8.94
N ILE A 1121 9.48 17.54 -9.00
CA ILE A 1121 9.15 16.32 -9.74
C ILE A 1121 7.97 15.63 -9.05
N MET A 1122 6.89 15.47 -9.80
CA MET A 1122 5.64 14.82 -9.37
C MET A 1122 5.69 13.33 -9.71
N GLY A 1123 6.17 13.03 -10.92
CA GLY A 1123 6.31 11.64 -11.35
C GLY A 1123 7.09 11.50 -12.64
N LYS A 1124 7.72 10.34 -12.81
CA LYS A 1124 8.46 9.97 -14.02
C LYS A 1124 7.73 8.82 -14.70
N SER A 1125 7.44 8.98 -15.99
CA SER A 1125 6.86 7.95 -16.84
C SER A 1125 7.81 7.56 -17.98
N THR A 1126 7.44 6.52 -18.72
CA THR A 1126 8.08 6.14 -19.98
C THR A 1126 8.03 7.27 -21.02
N TYR A 1127 6.98 8.09 -21.00
CA TYR A 1127 6.75 9.18 -21.96
C TYR A 1127 7.44 10.52 -21.61
N GLY A 1128 7.79 10.71 -20.34
CA GLY A 1128 8.29 12.00 -19.87
C GLY A 1128 8.20 12.17 -18.35
N THR A 1129 8.69 13.30 -17.86
CA THR A 1129 8.63 13.68 -16.44
C THR A 1129 7.57 14.75 -16.25
N VAL A 1130 6.74 14.59 -15.23
CA VAL A 1130 5.76 15.60 -14.80
C VAL A 1130 6.34 16.36 -13.62
N TYR A 1131 6.25 17.68 -13.69
CA TYR A 1131 6.65 18.62 -12.66
C TYR A 1131 5.42 19.38 -12.18
N LYS A 1132 5.33 19.60 -10.87
CA LYS A 1132 4.53 20.67 -10.31
C LYS A 1132 5.33 21.95 -10.51
N VAL A 1133 4.73 22.89 -11.20
CA VAL A 1133 5.31 24.18 -11.48
C VAL A 1133 4.53 25.18 -10.66
N THR A 1134 5.24 25.85 -9.75
CA THR A 1134 4.71 27.01 -9.03
C THR A 1134 5.25 28.23 -9.76
N LEU A 1135 4.37 28.95 -10.44
CA LEU A 1135 4.71 30.24 -11.05
C LEU A 1135 4.98 31.28 -9.95
N GLU A 1136 5.62 32.39 -10.30
CA GLU A 1136 5.98 33.46 -9.34
C GLU A 1136 4.76 34.09 -8.65
N ASP A 1137 3.60 34.06 -9.30
CA ASP A 1137 2.32 34.53 -8.76
C ASP A 1137 1.63 33.52 -7.81
N GLY A 1138 2.27 32.36 -7.57
CA GLY A 1138 1.72 31.27 -6.75
C GLY A 1138 0.78 30.32 -7.50
N SER A 1139 0.48 30.57 -8.77
CA SER A 1139 -0.34 29.69 -9.60
C SER A 1139 0.32 28.33 -9.78
N LEU A 1140 -0.45 27.26 -9.56
CA LEU A 1140 0.02 25.89 -9.65
C LEU A 1140 -0.37 25.24 -10.98
N LEU A 1141 0.65 24.79 -11.72
CA LEU A 1141 0.49 24.08 -12.98
C LEU A 1141 1.19 22.71 -12.93
N ALA A 1142 0.75 21.80 -13.79
CA ALA A 1142 1.44 20.54 -14.04
C ALA A 1142 2.12 20.59 -15.42
N LEU A 1143 3.46 20.58 -15.43
CA LEU A 1143 4.28 20.60 -16.64
C LEU A 1143 4.77 19.19 -16.96
N LYS A 1144 4.44 18.67 -18.14
CA LYS A 1144 4.94 17.38 -18.63
C LYS A 1144 6.02 17.60 -19.69
N LEU A 1145 7.25 17.27 -19.33
CA LEU A 1145 8.43 17.31 -20.20
C LEU A 1145 8.61 15.97 -20.91
N LEU A 1146 8.44 15.94 -22.23
CA LEU A 1146 8.44 14.70 -23.01
C LEU A 1146 9.86 14.27 -23.44
N ARG A 1147 10.09 12.96 -23.55
CA ARG A 1147 11.40 12.43 -24.00
C ARG A 1147 11.55 12.55 -25.52
N GLN A 1148 12.67 13.10 -25.97
CA GLN A 1148 12.93 13.46 -27.37
C GLN A 1148 12.89 12.28 -28.37
N LYS A 1149 13.25 11.05 -27.96
CA LYS A 1149 13.31 9.87 -28.86
C LYS A 1149 11.94 9.21 -29.17
N ILE A 1150 10.87 9.65 -28.52
CA ILE A 1150 9.53 9.03 -28.61
C ILE A 1150 8.42 10.01 -29.00
N THR A 1151 8.74 11.29 -29.18
CA THR A 1151 7.79 12.32 -29.64
C THR A 1151 7.72 12.34 -31.16
N LYS A 1152 6.51 12.52 -31.71
CA LYS A 1152 6.28 12.74 -33.16
C LYS A 1152 6.99 14.02 -33.63
N GLY A 1153 7.20 14.18 -34.94
CA GLY A 1153 7.71 15.42 -35.55
C GLY A 1153 6.85 16.64 -35.18
N ASP A 1154 7.42 17.84 -35.29
CA ASP A 1154 6.81 19.10 -34.79
C ASP A 1154 5.41 19.34 -35.33
N GLU A 1155 5.22 19.27 -36.65
CA GLU A 1155 3.91 19.47 -37.29
C GLU A 1155 2.82 18.52 -36.77
N MET A 1156 3.13 17.22 -36.63
CA MET A 1156 2.18 16.23 -36.12
C MET A 1156 1.87 16.42 -34.63
N PHE A 1157 2.85 16.87 -33.85
CA PHE A 1157 2.67 17.13 -32.43
C PHE A 1157 1.74 18.33 -32.19
N GLU A 1158 1.93 19.41 -32.92
CA GLU A 1158 1.07 20.59 -32.82
C GLU A 1158 -0.38 20.29 -33.20
N ALA A 1159 -0.60 19.52 -34.28
CA ALA A 1159 -1.93 19.12 -34.69
C ALA A 1159 -2.67 18.34 -33.59
N GLU A 1160 -1.98 17.43 -32.90
CA GLU A 1160 -2.57 16.65 -31.79
C GLU A 1160 -2.78 17.49 -30.53
N ALA A 1161 -1.81 18.35 -30.19
CA ALA A 1161 -1.92 19.27 -29.05
C ALA A 1161 -3.10 20.23 -29.23
N ALA A 1162 -3.34 20.72 -30.45
CA ALA A 1162 -4.47 21.60 -30.77
C ALA A 1162 -5.84 20.92 -30.63
N VAL A 1163 -5.93 19.61 -30.87
CA VAL A 1163 -7.17 18.84 -30.61
C VAL A 1163 -7.39 18.65 -29.12
N LEU A 1164 -6.36 18.25 -28.37
CA LEU A 1164 -6.43 18.08 -26.92
C LEU A 1164 -6.74 19.39 -26.19
N GLY A 1165 -6.16 20.50 -26.67
CA GLY A 1165 -6.39 21.85 -26.16
C GLY A 1165 -7.85 22.30 -26.25
N LYS A 1166 -8.67 21.72 -27.13
CA LYS A 1166 -10.10 22.04 -27.27
C LYS A 1166 -11.02 21.28 -26.32
N ILE A 1167 -10.53 20.24 -25.64
CA ILE A 1167 -11.35 19.40 -24.76
C ILE A 1167 -11.50 20.09 -23.40
N ARG A 1168 -12.74 20.38 -23.00
CA ARG A 1168 -13.11 20.90 -21.68
C ARG A 1168 -14.23 20.04 -21.12
N HIS A 1169 -13.95 19.33 -20.03
CA HIS A 1169 -14.93 18.50 -19.34
C HIS A 1169 -14.57 18.44 -17.85
N PRO A 1170 -15.53 18.53 -16.92
CA PRO A 1170 -15.26 18.62 -15.48
C PRO A 1170 -14.46 17.44 -14.90
N ASN A 1171 -14.52 16.27 -15.56
CA ASN A 1171 -13.79 15.05 -15.15
C ASN A 1171 -12.56 14.72 -16.01
N LEU A 1172 -12.13 15.58 -16.93
CA LEU A 1172 -10.92 15.40 -17.74
C LEU A 1172 -9.93 16.53 -17.48
N LEU A 1173 -8.64 16.21 -17.40
CA LEU A 1173 -7.60 17.21 -17.13
C LEU A 1173 -7.39 18.11 -18.35
N ALA A 1174 -7.66 19.41 -18.20
CA ALA A 1174 -7.56 20.37 -19.30
C ALA A 1174 -6.10 20.70 -19.64
N LEU A 1175 -5.78 20.69 -20.95
CA LEU A 1175 -4.49 21.15 -21.49
C LEU A 1175 -4.57 22.68 -21.68
N ARG A 1176 -3.70 23.41 -20.99
CA ARG A 1176 -3.67 24.89 -20.97
C ARG A 1176 -2.74 25.49 -22.01
N ALA A 1177 -1.58 24.89 -22.21
CA ALA A 1177 -0.59 25.35 -23.18
C ALA A 1177 0.39 24.25 -23.60
N TYR A 1178 1.14 24.49 -24.67
CA TYR A 1178 2.28 23.66 -25.06
C TYR A 1178 3.47 24.50 -25.55
N ASN A 1179 4.67 23.90 -25.52
CA ASN A 1179 5.90 24.47 -26.06
C ASN A 1179 6.66 23.39 -26.85
N LEU A 1180 7.23 23.73 -28.01
CA LEU A 1180 8.03 22.79 -28.80
C LEU A 1180 9.51 22.76 -28.40
N GLU A 1181 10.06 23.86 -27.90
CA GLU A 1181 11.50 24.05 -27.71
C GLU A 1181 11.81 24.84 -26.43
N LEU A 1182 11.50 24.27 -25.27
CA LEU A 1182 11.92 24.87 -24.01
C LEU A 1182 13.44 24.65 -23.82
N LYS A 1183 14.24 25.71 -23.98
CA LYS A 1183 15.70 25.71 -23.73
C LYS A 1183 15.99 25.65 -22.21
N PRO A 1184 17.15 25.11 -21.77
CA PRO A 1184 18.29 24.65 -22.57
C PRO A 1184 18.14 23.22 -23.12
N GLU A 1185 17.06 22.50 -22.79
CA GLU A 1185 16.93 21.07 -23.12
C GLU A 1185 16.40 20.75 -24.52
N GLY A 1186 15.81 21.72 -25.23
CA GLY A 1186 15.28 21.52 -26.60
C GLY A 1186 14.18 20.45 -26.67
N ARG A 1187 13.32 20.39 -25.64
CA ARG A 1187 12.29 19.36 -25.48
C ARG A 1187 10.87 19.92 -25.55
N LYS A 1188 9.95 19.09 -26.07
CA LYS A 1188 8.52 19.38 -26.13
C LYS A 1188 7.87 19.27 -24.76
N VAL A 1189 6.98 20.21 -24.46
CA VAL A 1189 6.34 20.39 -23.15
C VAL A 1189 4.84 20.56 -23.31
N LEU A 1190 4.07 19.95 -22.41
CA LEU A 1190 2.63 20.14 -22.26
C LEU A 1190 2.32 20.69 -20.86
N LEU A 1191 1.40 21.64 -20.75
CA LEU A 1191 0.99 22.28 -19.50
C LEU A 1191 -0.48 22.01 -19.20
N PHE A 1192 -0.75 21.54 -17.99
CA PHE A 1192 -2.09 21.16 -17.50
C PHE A 1192 -2.40 21.85 -16.18
N ASP A 1193 -3.67 21.79 -15.78
CA ASP A 1193 -4.08 22.14 -14.43
C ASP A 1193 -3.41 21.24 -13.39
N TYR A 1194 -3.00 21.82 -12.26
CA TYR A 1194 -2.47 21.06 -11.15
C TYR A 1194 -3.60 20.45 -10.30
N MET A 1195 -3.53 19.14 -10.06
CA MET A 1195 -4.50 18.41 -9.23
C MET A 1195 -3.90 18.11 -7.85
N PRO A 1196 -4.32 18.80 -6.77
CA PRO A 1196 -3.65 18.74 -5.47
C PRO A 1196 -3.70 17.37 -4.79
N LYS A 1197 -4.76 16.60 -5.03
CA LYS A 1197 -4.95 15.24 -4.47
C LYS A 1197 -4.25 14.15 -5.29
N GLY A 1198 -3.52 14.51 -6.35
CA GLY A 1198 -2.78 13.56 -7.18
C GLY A 1198 -3.69 12.60 -7.96
N SER A 1199 -3.17 11.42 -8.31
CA SER A 1199 -3.99 10.38 -8.94
C SER A 1199 -4.82 9.67 -7.90
N LEU A 1200 -5.96 9.13 -8.33
CA LEU A 1200 -6.81 8.30 -7.48
C LEU A 1200 -6.01 7.12 -6.86
N TYR A 1201 -5.01 6.60 -7.57
CA TYR A 1201 -4.07 5.59 -7.06
C TYR A 1201 -3.28 6.05 -5.82
N ALA A 1202 -2.74 7.27 -5.85
CA ALA A 1202 -2.00 7.84 -4.72
C ALA A 1202 -2.96 8.15 -3.55
N TYR A 1203 -4.12 8.73 -3.86
CA TYR A 1203 -5.13 9.10 -2.87
C TYR A 1203 -5.69 7.89 -2.11
N LEU A 1204 -5.94 6.77 -2.79
CA LEU A 1204 -6.53 5.58 -2.18
C LEU A 1204 -5.53 4.70 -1.41
N ASN A 1205 -4.24 4.75 -1.75
CA ASN A 1205 -3.21 3.90 -1.12
C ASN A 1205 -2.42 4.60 0.00
N GLY A 1206 -2.79 5.83 0.38
CA GLY A 1206 -2.16 6.56 1.49
C GLY A 1206 -0.70 6.98 1.23
N GLN A 1207 -0.18 6.78 0.03
CA GLN A 1207 1.08 7.42 -0.38
C GLN A 1207 0.75 8.79 -0.97
N MET A 1208 0.98 9.85 -0.19
CA MET A 1208 1.07 11.23 -0.70
C MET A 1208 2.32 11.35 -1.60
N SER A 1209 2.32 10.68 -2.75
CA SER A 1209 3.22 11.00 -3.87
C SER A 1209 2.34 11.50 -5.01
N PRO A 1210 2.45 12.77 -5.41
CA PRO A 1210 1.49 13.35 -6.35
C PRO A 1210 1.89 13.07 -7.81
N LEU A 1211 1.08 12.25 -8.52
CA LEU A 1211 1.01 11.97 -9.98
C LEU A 1211 2.26 11.53 -10.78
N CYS A 1212 2.21 10.32 -11.38
CA CYS A 1212 2.09 10.17 -12.85
C CYS A 1212 1.72 8.73 -13.31
N SER A 1213 0.53 8.56 -13.92
CA SER A 1213 0.28 7.67 -15.07
C SER A 1213 -1.12 7.88 -15.64
N VAL A 1214 -1.39 9.10 -16.12
CA VAL A 1214 -2.42 9.28 -17.15
C VAL A 1214 -1.71 9.81 -18.40
N PHE A 1215 -1.98 9.15 -19.53
CA PHE A 1215 -1.34 9.19 -20.86
C PHE A 1215 -0.29 8.11 -21.12
N CYS A 1216 -0.81 6.96 -21.58
CA CYS A 1216 -0.19 5.70 -22.04
C CYS A 1216 0.74 5.05 -20.99
N SER A 1217 0.78 3.75 -20.74
CA SER A 1217 0.48 2.55 -21.53
C SER A 1217 0.13 1.40 -20.58
N VAL A 1218 -0.55 0.39 -21.13
CA VAL A 1218 -0.44 -1.03 -20.78
C VAL A 1218 0.95 -1.34 -20.20
N GLN A 1219 1.04 -1.87 -18.97
CA GLN A 1219 2.05 -2.87 -18.59
C GLN A 1219 1.79 -3.43 -17.18
N HIS A 1220 1.49 -4.73 -17.18
CA HIS A 1220 1.79 -5.79 -16.19
C HIS A 1220 2.21 -5.39 -14.77
N SER A 1221 1.36 -5.75 -13.80
CA SER A 1221 1.74 -6.58 -12.64
C SER A 1221 0.50 -7.24 -12.07
#